data_AF-A0A8J7T811-F1
#
_entry.id   AF-A0A8J7T811-F1
#
_cell.length_a   1.000
_cell.length_b   1.000
_cell.length_c   1.000
_cell.angle_alpha   90.00
_cell.angle_beta   90.00
_cell.angle_gamma   90.00
#
_symmetry.space_group_name_H-M   'P 1'
#
loop_
_entity.id
_entity.type
_entity.pdbx_description
1 polymer ?
#
loop_
_entity_poly.entity_id
_entity_poly.type
_entity_poly.pdbx_seq_one_letter_code
_entity_poly.pdbx_strand_id
1 'polypeptide(L)'
;MADFLPSRSVLSVCFPNCLLNSSEAEQLRISKEIDKCISRDKTYVKRLVKILLLGAGESGKSTFLKQMRIIHGQDFDQRAKEEFRATIYSNVIKGVRVLVDAREKLHIPWGDPSNKERGDFVMGFNTRSAMVTQGMVETKVFLQFMPSIRALWADSGIQNAYDRRREFQLGESVKYFLDNLDKLGEPDYLPSQQDILLARKPTKGIHEYDFEIKNVPFKMVDVGGQRSERRRWFECFDSVTSILFLVSSSEFDQVLMEDRQTNRLMESLNIFETIVNNRVFSNVSIILFLNKTDLLEEKVKTVAIKDYFPEYEGDSHSLADVQKFLVECFRNKRRDQQHKPLYHHFTTAINTENILQNREPRNTARVLEVVFDFENYKKNKPEAADFDSGNPALSLSGAAQATDAVSTKEQREERGENSQVQMPVIQHSAERLRLALVSNRKDLIQHFQKYTREEKRLLEEGLYPDSTLFKPITLHSDSDWISSHPEPPQDFQQYYCNPYRNTPIKGRNTIYIQTVGSFGEGEAATLRYVGWLREYCEAFYYGLSVKLLEPVPVSATGCAFRINEYTHNLQINTGDLLSYLKKKKPKDAFCIVGITMIDLYPEDSWNFVFGQASLTKGMGIFSFARYDDNFYSRSYKGRLQKGRKMSPQDYSVFDGYYTPPITSTLLLRSCKTLTHEIGHIFGIQHCQWMQCVMQGSNHLEESDRRPLDLCPVCLRKLQTAMGFKIAERYKVGDYDRETSEHQTVHPMQ
;
A
#
# COMPACT_ATOMS: atom_id res chain seq x y z
N MET A 1 -41.41 -47.47 -6.15
CA MET A 1 -41.99 -47.02 -4.87
C MET A 1 -40.84 -46.87 -3.89
N ALA A 2 -40.33 -45.68 -3.56
CA ALA A 2 -40.86 -44.32 -3.74
C ALA A 2 -42.22 -44.11 -3.04
N ASP A 3 -42.42 -43.21 -2.09
CA ASP A 3 -41.54 -42.22 -1.41
C ASP A 3 -41.88 -42.23 0.12
N PHE A 4 -41.51 -41.32 1.04
CA PHE A 4 -41.01 -39.93 1.01
C PHE A 4 -40.24 -39.61 2.31
N LEU A 5 -39.39 -38.57 2.30
CA LEU A 5 -38.99 -37.82 3.50
C LEU A 5 -39.00 -36.31 3.19
N PRO A 6 -39.71 -35.47 3.99
CA PRO A 6 -39.87 -34.05 3.70
C PRO A 6 -38.63 -33.19 4.06
N SER A 7 -38.63 -31.97 3.55
CA SER A 7 -37.52 -31.02 3.52
C SER A 7 -37.15 -30.37 4.86
N ARG A 8 -35.88 -29.93 4.93
CA ARG A 8 -35.34 -28.90 5.84
C ARG A 8 -36.37 -27.85 6.30
N SER A 9 -36.79 -27.91 7.56
CA SER A 9 -37.20 -26.77 8.40
C SER A 9 -37.42 -27.27 9.84
N VAL A 10 -37.69 -26.37 10.79
CA VAL A 10 -38.07 -26.68 12.20
C VAL A 10 -37.00 -27.46 12.99
N LEU A 11 -35.87 -26.81 13.28
CA LEU A 11 -35.11 -27.05 14.53
C LEU A 11 -34.31 -25.81 14.99
N SER A 12 -34.91 -24.64 14.80
CA SER A 12 -34.53 -23.37 15.44
C SER A 12 -35.69 -22.90 16.31
N VAL A 13 -35.37 -22.23 17.43
CA VAL A 13 -36.29 -21.78 18.51
C VAL A 13 -36.46 -22.83 19.64
N CYS A 14 -36.30 -22.35 20.89
CA CYS A 14 -36.57 -22.99 22.19
C CYS A 14 -35.79 -24.25 22.63
N PHE A 15 -34.60 -24.05 23.23
CA PHE A 15 -34.16 -24.60 24.54
C PHE A 15 -32.89 -23.81 25.00
N PRO A 16 -32.41 -23.85 26.27
CA PRO A 16 -32.03 -22.62 26.97
C PRO A 16 -30.52 -22.44 27.26
N ASN A 17 -30.15 -21.22 27.68
CA ASN A 17 -28.78 -20.79 28.06
C ASN A 17 -28.27 -21.40 29.40
N CYS A 18 -28.42 -22.71 29.62
CA CYS A 18 -28.25 -23.34 30.95
C CYS A 18 -27.19 -24.45 31.04
N LEU A 19 -26.36 -24.66 30.00
CA LEU A 19 -25.33 -25.72 29.98
C LEU A 19 -23.94 -25.29 29.46
N LEU A 20 -23.69 -23.99 29.29
CA LEU A 20 -22.35 -23.47 29.00
C LEU A 20 -21.56 -23.32 30.31
N ASN A 21 -20.30 -23.78 30.34
CA ASN A 21 -19.41 -23.37 31.42
C ASN A 21 -18.99 -21.90 31.25
N SER A 22 -18.48 -21.26 32.31
CA SER A 22 -18.16 -19.82 32.31
C SER A 22 -17.14 -19.43 31.23
N SER A 23 -16.20 -20.33 30.90
CA SER A 23 -15.23 -20.12 29.83
C SER A 23 -15.89 -20.13 28.44
N GLU A 24 -16.75 -21.11 28.15
CA GLU A 24 -17.48 -21.19 26.89
C GLU A 24 -18.49 -20.05 26.70
N ALA A 25 -19.17 -19.64 27.77
CA ALA A 25 -20.05 -18.47 27.76
C ALA A 25 -19.27 -17.18 27.41
N GLU A 26 -18.05 -17.03 27.94
CA GLU A 26 -17.20 -15.88 27.66
C GLU A 26 -16.52 -15.98 26.29
N GLN A 27 -16.11 -17.16 25.82
CA GLN A 27 -15.64 -17.33 24.44
C GLN A 27 -16.74 -17.06 23.41
N LEU A 28 -18.01 -17.42 23.70
CA LEU A 28 -19.16 -17.05 22.87
C LEU A 28 -19.48 -15.55 22.92
N ARG A 29 -19.19 -14.85 24.01
CA ARG A 29 -19.24 -13.38 24.06
C ARG A 29 -18.13 -12.78 23.21
N ILE A 30 -16.87 -13.16 23.43
CA ILE A 30 -15.70 -12.66 22.71
C ILE A 30 -15.85 -12.92 21.20
N SER A 31 -16.28 -14.11 20.79
CA SER A 31 -16.58 -14.43 19.39
C SER A 31 -17.67 -13.53 18.80
N LYS A 32 -18.77 -13.29 19.53
CA LYS A 32 -19.84 -12.37 19.10
C LYS A 32 -19.39 -10.91 19.06
N GLU A 33 -18.53 -10.44 19.96
CA GLU A 33 -17.96 -9.10 19.88
C GLU A 33 -16.95 -8.98 18.74
N ILE A 34 -16.16 -10.01 18.42
CA ILE A 34 -15.29 -10.05 17.24
C ILE A 34 -16.12 -10.04 15.95
N ASP A 35 -17.19 -10.84 15.85
CA ASP A 35 -18.10 -10.84 14.70
C ASP A 35 -18.83 -9.49 14.54
N LYS A 36 -19.22 -8.86 15.66
CA LYS A 36 -19.73 -7.47 15.67
C LYS A 36 -18.67 -6.49 15.19
N CYS A 37 -17.42 -6.57 15.64
CA CYS A 37 -16.34 -5.71 15.17
C CYS A 37 -16.09 -5.90 13.68
N ILE A 38 -15.88 -7.14 13.20
CA ILE A 38 -15.71 -7.42 11.76
C ILE A 38 -16.92 -6.95 10.93
N SER A 39 -18.14 -7.03 11.46
CA SER A 39 -19.34 -6.48 10.80
C SER A 39 -19.36 -4.95 10.80
N ARG A 40 -18.98 -4.30 11.90
CA ARG A 40 -18.79 -2.85 12.01
C ARG A 40 -17.70 -2.36 11.06
N ASP A 41 -16.57 -3.05 10.98
CA ASP A 41 -15.42 -2.70 10.15
C ASP A 41 -15.73 -2.88 8.66
N LYS A 42 -16.41 -3.97 8.28
CA LYS A 42 -16.96 -4.14 6.92
C LYS A 42 -18.00 -3.07 6.58
N THR A 43 -18.76 -2.58 7.57
CA THR A 43 -19.72 -1.48 7.39
C THR A 43 -19.01 -0.12 7.31
N TYR A 44 -17.93 0.07 8.06
CA TYR A 44 -17.06 1.25 8.05
C TYR A 44 -16.35 1.36 6.71
N VAL A 45 -15.66 0.32 6.24
CA VAL A 45 -14.98 0.28 4.93
C VAL A 45 -15.97 0.48 3.76
N LYS A 46 -17.21 -0.05 3.87
CA LYS A 46 -18.29 0.22 2.88
C LYS A 46 -18.88 1.64 2.93
N ARG A 47 -18.53 2.44 3.95
CA ARG A 47 -18.89 3.86 4.11
C ARG A 47 -17.68 4.79 3.99
N LEU A 48 -16.46 4.25 4.02
CA LEU A 48 -15.21 4.98 3.96
C LEU A 48 -15.05 5.63 2.60
N VAL A 49 -14.93 6.95 2.61
CA VAL A 49 -14.68 7.73 1.41
C VAL A 49 -13.18 7.99 1.28
N LYS A 50 -12.55 7.38 0.28
CA LYS A 50 -11.12 7.57 -0.01
C LYS A 50 -10.94 8.68 -1.06
N ILE A 51 -10.32 9.79 -0.67
CA ILE A 51 -10.05 10.96 -1.53
C ILE A 51 -8.56 11.04 -1.83
N LEU A 52 -8.18 10.96 -3.09
CA LEU A 52 -6.78 11.06 -3.52
C LEU A 52 -6.44 12.48 -3.99
N LEU A 53 -5.42 13.09 -3.37
CA LEU A 53 -4.94 14.43 -3.68
C LEU A 53 -3.86 14.37 -4.76
N LEU A 54 -4.17 14.83 -5.97
CA LEU A 54 -3.25 14.83 -7.12
C LEU A 54 -2.89 16.25 -7.59
N GLY A 55 -1.90 16.35 -8.47
CA GLY A 55 -1.43 17.61 -9.07
C GLY A 55 0.10 17.73 -9.07
N ALA A 56 0.64 18.76 -9.72
CA ALA A 56 2.08 19.01 -9.82
C ALA A 56 2.76 19.24 -8.45
N GLY A 57 4.09 19.38 -8.42
CA GLY A 57 4.77 19.94 -7.25
C GLY A 57 4.18 21.30 -6.89
N GLU A 58 4.21 21.68 -5.61
CA GLU A 58 3.90 23.06 -5.15
C GLU A 58 2.46 23.56 -5.33
N SER A 59 1.59 22.79 -6.01
CA SER A 59 0.13 22.98 -6.17
C SER A 59 -0.69 23.14 -4.88
N GLY A 60 -0.10 22.88 -3.71
CA GLY A 60 -0.73 23.10 -2.40
C GLY A 60 -1.47 21.91 -1.79
N LYS A 61 -1.35 20.69 -2.33
CA LYS A 61 -1.96 19.45 -1.77
C LYS A 61 -1.84 19.36 -0.24
N SER A 62 -0.61 19.40 0.28
CA SER A 62 -0.34 19.29 1.71
C SER A 62 -0.80 20.51 2.51
N THR A 63 -0.96 21.69 1.90
CA THR A 63 -1.56 22.88 2.53
C THR A 63 -3.08 22.71 2.68
N PHE A 64 -3.75 22.18 1.65
CA PHE A 64 -5.15 21.80 1.74
C PHE A 64 -5.38 20.68 2.77
N LEU A 65 -4.49 19.68 2.85
CA LEU A 65 -4.56 18.64 3.89
C LEU A 65 -4.42 19.22 5.31
N LYS A 66 -3.48 20.15 5.52
CA LYS A 66 -3.35 20.89 6.80
C LYS A 66 -4.63 21.68 7.13
N GLN A 67 -5.27 22.32 6.15
CA GLN A 67 -6.56 22.99 6.38
C GLN A 67 -7.65 22.02 6.81
N MET A 68 -7.79 20.88 6.12
CA MET A 68 -8.77 19.85 6.50
C MET A 68 -8.55 19.36 7.93
N ARG A 69 -7.28 19.20 8.34
CA ARG A 69 -6.91 18.87 9.73
C ARG A 69 -7.36 19.93 10.75
N ILE A 70 -7.15 21.22 10.45
CA ILE A 70 -7.59 22.35 11.29
C ILE A 70 -9.12 22.40 11.37
N ILE A 71 -9.81 22.35 10.22
CA ILE A 71 -11.26 22.46 10.08
C ILE A 71 -12.00 21.33 10.83
N HIS A 72 -11.43 20.12 10.87
CA HIS A 72 -12.00 18.98 11.58
C HIS A 72 -11.47 18.79 13.00
N GLY A 73 -10.90 19.84 13.61
CA GLY A 73 -10.63 19.92 15.05
C GLY A 73 -9.45 19.08 15.56
N GLN A 74 -8.69 18.45 14.69
CA GLN A 74 -7.44 17.76 15.06
C GLN A 74 -6.28 18.76 15.05
N ASP A 75 -6.25 19.67 16.01
CA ASP A 75 -5.24 20.74 16.06
C ASP A 75 -3.80 20.20 16.11
N PHE A 76 -2.81 21.05 15.85
CA PHE A 76 -1.40 20.67 15.93
C PHE A 76 -0.95 20.66 17.40
N ASP A 77 -0.42 19.52 17.85
CA ASP A 77 0.15 19.35 19.18
C ASP A 77 1.49 20.09 19.31
N GLN A 78 1.99 20.20 20.54
CA GLN A 78 3.21 20.95 20.83
C GLN A 78 4.41 20.45 20.01
N ARG A 79 4.56 19.12 19.88
CA ARG A 79 5.64 18.51 19.12
C ARG A 79 5.55 18.84 17.63
N ALA A 80 4.38 18.70 17.01
CA ALA A 80 4.22 19.07 15.60
C ALA A 80 4.48 20.57 15.37
N LYS A 81 4.06 21.45 16.29
CA LYS A 81 4.36 22.89 16.24
C LYS A 81 5.86 23.17 16.30
N GLU A 82 6.62 22.45 17.12
CA GLU A 82 8.08 22.56 17.19
C GLU A 82 8.79 22.01 15.94
N GLU A 83 8.33 20.90 15.37
CA GLU A 83 8.82 20.39 14.07
C GLU A 83 8.53 21.39 12.92
N PHE A 84 7.37 22.07 12.94
CA PHE A 84 7.08 23.15 12.01
C PHE A 84 7.94 24.40 12.26
N ARG A 85 8.29 24.73 13.51
CA ARG A 85 9.19 25.86 13.84
C ARG A 85 10.56 25.68 13.19
N ALA A 86 11.18 24.52 13.38
CA ALA A 86 12.44 24.17 12.73
C ALA A 86 12.33 24.18 11.19
N THR A 87 11.18 23.75 10.64
CA THR A 87 10.90 23.80 9.20
C THR A 87 10.83 25.25 8.69
N ILE A 88 10.15 26.14 9.40
CA ILE A 88 9.98 27.57 9.04
C ILE A 88 11.33 28.28 9.06
N TYR A 89 12.11 28.16 10.13
CA TYR A 89 13.47 28.72 10.20
C TYR A 89 14.34 28.24 9.01
N SER A 90 14.24 26.95 8.67
CA SER A 90 14.92 26.38 7.51
C SER A 90 14.41 26.93 6.17
N ASN A 91 13.12 27.25 6.05
CA ASN A 91 12.53 27.90 4.88
C ASN A 91 13.05 29.34 4.72
N VAL A 92 13.07 30.13 5.80
CA VAL A 92 13.52 31.52 5.79
C VAL A 92 14.98 31.63 5.37
N ILE A 93 15.90 30.92 6.05
CA ILE A 93 17.33 30.98 5.71
C ILE A 93 17.57 30.54 4.25
N LYS A 94 16.89 29.50 3.77
CA LYS A 94 17.01 29.06 2.37
C LYS A 94 16.43 30.07 1.38
N GLY A 95 15.34 30.75 1.72
CA GLY A 95 14.74 31.81 0.90
C GLY A 95 15.69 33.00 0.71
N VAL A 96 16.30 33.49 1.80
CA VAL A 96 17.26 34.59 1.75
C VAL A 96 18.50 34.21 0.95
N ARG A 97 19.04 32.99 1.10
CA ARG A 97 20.15 32.51 0.27
C ARG A 97 19.83 32.50 -1.21
N VAL A 98 18.62 32.09 -1.59
CA VAL A 98 18.17 32.15 -3.00
C VAL A 98 18.08 33.59 -3.49
N LEU A 99 17.64 34.55 -2.66
CA LEU A 99 17.63 35.97 -3.03
C LEU A 99 19.04 36.55 -3.20
N VAL A 100 20.00 36.21 -2.34
CA VAL A 100 21.41 36.62 -2.46
C VAL A 100 22.06 36.05 -3.73
N ASP A 101 21.90 34.74 -3.96
CA ASP A 101 22.38 34.01 -5.14
C ASP A 101 21.75 34.53 -6.45
N ALA A 102 20.47 34.91 -6.43
CA ALA A 102 19.79 35.54 -7.56
C ALA A 102 20.28 36.98 -7.80
N ARG A 103 20.45 37.79 -6.74
CA ARG A 103 21.01 39.16 -6.82
C ARG A 103 22.40 39.16 -7.44
N GLU A 104 23.22 38.13 -7.22
CA GLU A 104 24.51 37.98 -7.90
C GLU A 104 24.34 37.63 -9.39
N LYS A 105 23.54 36.60 -9.70
CA LYS A 105 23.34 36.08 -11.07
C LYS A 105 22.56 37.01 -12.00
N LEU A 106 21.71 37.86 -11.45
CA LEU A 106 20.98 38.90 -12.18
C LEU A 106 21.77 40.22 -12.27
N HIS A 107 23.00 40.25 -11.76
CA HIS A 107 23.92 41.39 -11.74
C HIS A 107 23.36 42.68 -11.09
N ILE A 108 22.41 42.52 -10.17
CA ILE A 108 21.80 43.61 -9.40
C ILE A 108 22.81 44.07 -8.35
N PRO A 109 23.13 45.38 -8.18
CA PRO A 109 24.04 45.85 -7.13
C PRO A 109 23.46 45.65 -5.72
N TRP A 110 24.30 45.76 -4.70
CA TRP A 110 23.82 45.91 -3.31
C TRP A 110 23.28 47.33 -3.11
N GLY A 111 22.23 47.49 -2.30
CA GLY A 111 21.77 48.81 -1.85
C GLY A 111 22.74 49.44 -0.84
N ASP A 112 23.17 48.65 0.15
CA ASP A 112 24.26 48.98 1.07
C ASP A 112 25.44 48.01 0.85
N PRO A 113 26.64 48.49 0.48
CA PRO A 113 27.83 47.64 0.36
C PRO A 113 28.15 46.79 1.60
N SER A 114 27.77 47.22 2.82
CA SER A 114 27.97 46.44 4.05
C SER A 114 27.14 45.16 4.10
N ASN A 115 26.03 45.09 3.33
CA ASN A 115 25.24 43.87 3.20
C ASN A 115 25.97 42.73 2.48
N LYS A 116 27.12 43.00 1.81
CA LYS A 116 27.94 41.92 1.22
C LYS A 116 28.37 40.90 2.28
N GLU A 117 28.95 41.35 3.39
CA GLU A 117 29.43 40.45 4.46
C GLU A 117 28.28 39.66 5.10
N ARG A 118 27.11 40.31 5.24
CA ARG A 118 25.88 39.67 5.73
C ARG A 118 25.36 38.60 4.74
N GLY A 119 25.47 38.87 3.44
CA GLY A 119 25.17 37.94 2.36
C GLY A 119 26.12 36.72 2.38
N ASP A 120 27.43 36.96 2.45
CA ASP A 120 28.46 35.92 2.54
C ASP A 120 28.24 35.03 3.79
N PHE A 121 27.93 35.63 4.94
CA PHE A 121 27.59 34.91 6.18
C PHE A 121 26.33 34.02 6.03
N VAL A 122 25.24 34.55 5.46
CA VAL A 122 24.02 33.78 5.20
C VAL A 122 24.25 32.68 4.16
N MET A 123 25.11 32.92 3.16
CA MET A 123 25.52 31.93 2.18
C MET A 123 26.40 30.81 2.77
N GLY A 124 27.13 31.08 3.86
CA GLY A 124 27.87 30.09 4.64
C GLY A 124 27.00 29.06 5.39
N PHE A 125 25.68 29.28 5.53
CA PHE A 125 24.79 28.34 6.23
C PHE A 125 24.75 26.95 5.56
N ASN A 126 25.31 25.94 6.22
CA ASN A 126 25.32 24.57 5.72
C ASN A 126 24.34 23.68 6.51
N THR A 127 23.27 23.23 5.85
CA THR A 127 22.24 22.32 6.43
C THR A 127 22.76 20.90 6.72
N ARG A 128 24.05 20.61 6.46
CA ARG A 128 24.75 19.37 6.83
C ARG A 128 25.88 19.59 7.85
N SER A 129 25.98 20.77 8.46
CA SER A 129 27.00 21.10 9.46
C SER A 129 26.53 20.81 10.89
N ALA A 130 27.47 20.76 11.84
CA ALA A 130 27.25 20.46 13.26
C ALA A 130 26.37 21.47 14.03
N MET A 131 25.90 22.54 13.38
CA MET A 131 24.91 23.50 13.91
C MET A 131 23.45 23.06 13.69
N VAL A 132 23.22 21.78 13.35
CA VAL A 132 21.92 21.27 12.89
C VAL A 132 21.63 19.90 13.52
N THR A 133 21.31 19.89 14.82
CA THR A 133 20.93 18.68 15.57
C THR A 133 19.77 17.95 14.87
N GLN A 134 19.97 16.67 14.53
CA GLN A 134 19.00 15.81 13.84
C GLN A 134 18.38 16.41 12.53
N GLY A 135 19.05 17.36 11.87
CA GLY A 135 18.54 18.01 10.66
C GLY A 135 17.55 19.15 10.89
N MET A 136 17.32 19.55 12.15
CA MET A 136 16.46 20.66 12.54
C MET A 136 17.27 21.94 12.83
N VAL A 137 16.70 23.11 12.51
CA VAL A 137 17.30 24.41 12.86
C VAL A 137 16.78 24.82 14.23
N GLU A 138 17.66 24.91 15.22
CA GLU A 138 17.33 25.37 16.57
C GLU A 138 17.10 26.89 16.62
N THR A 139 16.22 27.36 17.52
CA THR A 139 15.96 28.80 17.74
C THR A 139 17.25 29.58 17.98
N LYS A 140 18.18 29.06 18.80
CA LYS A 140 19.47 29.70 19.09
C LYS A 140 20.30 29.95 17.83
N VAL A 141 20.26 29.03 16.85
CA VAL A 141 20.98 29.15 15.58
C VAL A 141 20.26 30.14 14.67
N PHE A 142 18.93 30.06 14.55
CA PHE A 142 18.14 30.99 13.74
C PHE A 142 18.31 32.45 14.18
N LEU A 143 18.31 32.71 15.49
CA LEU A 143 18.53 34.05 16.06
C LEU A 143 19.92 34.64 15.72
N GLN A 144 20.94 33.83 15.48
CA GLN A 144 22.25 34.32 15.01
C GLN A 144 22.21 34.84 13.57
N PHE A 145 21.36 34.25 12.72
CA PHE A 145 21.15 34.72 11.34
C PHE A 145 20.17 35.89 11.23
N MET A 146 19.29 36.09 12.22
CA MET A 146 18.21 37.07 12.16
C MET A 146 18.66 38.53 11.90
N PRO A 147 19.71 39.08 12.53
CA PRO A 147 20.16 40.44 12.23
C PRO A 147 20.59 40.60 10.76
N SER A 148 21.34 39.64 10.24
CA SER A 148 21.77 39.61 8.84
C SER A 148 20.59 39.45 7.89
N ILE A 149 19.64 38.57 8.20
CA ILE A 149 18.41 38.36 7.42
C ILE A 149 17.57 39.64 7.35
N ARG A 150 17.38 40.34 8.48
CA ARG A 150 16.63 41.60 8.54
C ARG A 150 17.28 42.71 7.70
N ALA A 151 18.59 42.88 7.82
CA ALA A 151 19.34 43.87 7.05
C ALA A 151 19.36 43.55 5.55
N LEU A 152 19.45 42.28 5.18
CA LEU A 152 19.34 41.83 3.79
C LEU A 152 17.92 42.05 3.22
N TRP A 153 16.85 41.78 3.98
CA TRP A 153 15.49 42.04 3.49
C TRP A 153 15.20 43.54 3.29
N ALA A 154 15.85 44.42 4.06
CA ALA A 154 15.79 45.86 3.87
C ALA A 154 16.64 46.40 2.70
N ASP A 155 17.50 45.57 2.07
CA ASP A 155 18.37 46.00 0.98
C ASP A 155 17.61 46.16 -0.35
N SER A 156 17.76 47.30 -1.01
CA SER A 156 17.09 47.58 -2.29
C SER A 156 17.49 46.64 -3.43
N GLY A 157 18.70 46.07 -3.40
CA GLY A 157 19.14 45.04 -4.34
C GLY A 157 18.47 43.68 -4.11
N ILE A 158 18.21 43.33 -2.85
CA ILE A 158 17.45 42.12 -2.48
C ILE A 158 15.95 42.28 -2.79
N GLN A 159 15.38 43.47 -2.57
CA GLN A 159 14.01 43.78 -3.00
C GLN A 159 13.88 43.70 -4.54
N ASN A 160 14.80 44.30 -5.30
CA ASN A 160 14.80 44.21 -6.76
C ASN A 160 14.94 42.75 -7.26
N ALA A 161 15.75 41.93 -6.58
CA ALA A 161 15.83 40.50 -6.86
C ALA A 161 14.50 39.78 -6.54
N TYR A 162 13.83 40.14 -5.44
CA TYR A 162 12.50 39.60 -5.10
C TYR A 162 11.42 40.01 -6.11
N ASP A 163 11.44 41.23 -6.67
CA ASP A 163 10.54 41.63 -7.75
C ASP A 163 10.74 40.77 -9.00
N ARG A 164 11.99 40.39 -9.27
CA ARG A 164 12.40 39.50 -10.37
C ARG A 164 12.28 38.00 -10.03
N ARG A 165 11.61 37.62 -8.94
CA ARG A 165 11.45 36.22 -8.46
C ARG A 165 10.89 35.19 -9.46
N ARG A 166 10.29 35.62 -10.57
CA ARG A 166 9.87 34.73 -11.68
C ARG A 166 11.04 34.13 -12.47
N GLU A 167 12.20 34.78 -12.44
CA GLU A 167 13.41 34.39 -13.18
C GLU A 167 14.20 33.26 -12.48
N PHE A 168 13.81 32.89 -11.25
CA PHE A 168 14.45 31.85 -10.45
C PHE A 168 13.43 31.10 -9.57
N GLN A 169 13.90 30.16 -8.74
CA GLN A 169 13.02 29.24 -7.99
C GLN A 169 12.96 29.63 -6.51
N LEU A 170 12.07 30.56 -6.17
CA LEU A 170 11.83 31.03 -4.79
C LEU A 170 10.53 30.45 -4.21
N GLY A 171 10.48 30.19 -2.91
CA GLY A 171 9.25 29.80 -2.22
C GLY A 171 8.33 30.99 -1.96
N GLU A 172 7.04 30.90 -2.30
CA GLU A 172 6.07 32.00 -2.19
C GLU A 172 5.95 32.55 -0.76
N SER A 173 5.93 31.66 0.25
CA SER A 173 5.83 32.04 1.66
C SER A 173 7.05 32.76 2.23
N VAL A 174 8.15 32.89 1.47
CA VAL A 174 9.35 33.64 1.91
C VAL A 174 9.00 35.10 2.22
N LYS A 175 8.17 35.78 1.42
CA LYS A 175 7.79 37.19 1.71
C LYS A 175 7.04 37.30 3.04
N TYR A 176 6.01 36.48 3.26
CA TYR A 176 5.25 36.46 4.50
C TYR A 176 6.17 36.31 5.74
N PHE A 177 7.11 35.37 5.70
CA PHE A 177 8.03 35.16 6.83
C PHE A 177 9.07 36.27 6.97
N LEU A 178 9.52 36.91 5.88
CA LEU A 178 10.47 38.02 5.92
C LEU A 178 9.82 39.33 6.39
N ASP A 179 8.55 39.55 6.08
CA ASP A 179 7.76 40.68 6.59
C ASP A 179 7.38 40.51 8.08
N ASN A 180 7.42 39.29 8.59
CA ASN A 180 7.07 38.94 9.98
C ASN A 180 8.29 38.46 10.80
N LEU A 181 9.50 38.98 10.50
CA LEU A 181 10.73 38.56 11.18
C LEU A 181 10.73 38.80 12.69
N ASP A 182 10.06 39.84 13.19
CA ASP A 182 9.99 40.12 14.63
C ASP A 182 9.32 38.98 15.42
N LYS A 183 8.15 38.53 14.95
CA LYS A 183 7.41 37.36 15.47
C LYS A 183 8.28 36.09 15.48
N LEU A 184 9.08 35.89 14.43
CA LEU A 184 10.00 34.75 14.33
C LEU A 184 11.22 34.85 15.25
N GLY A 185 11.47 36.03 15.84
CA GLY A 185 12.58 36.33 16.73
C GLY A 185 12.26 36.19 18.22
N GLU A 186 10.99 35.95 18.58
CA GLU A 186 10.56 35.77 19.96
C GLU A 186 11.15 34.45 20.52
N PRO A 187 11.82 34.45 21.71
CA PRO A 187 12.49 33.25 22.23
C PRO A 187 11.56 32.05 22.43
N ASP A 188 10.31 32.33 22.75
CA ASP A 188 9.19 31.43 22.96
C ASP A 188 8.29 31.25 21.72
N TYR A 189 8.66 31.83 20.57
CA TYR A 189 7.90 31.71 19.31
C TYR A 189 7.44 30.28 19.04
N LEU A 190 6.14 30.14 18.81
CA LEU A 190 5.49 28.89 18.44
C LEU A 190 4.61 29.13 17.20
N PRO A 191 4.73 28.32 16.12
CA PRO A 191 3.98 28.54 14.90
C PRO A 191 2.46 28.57 15.11
N SER A 192 1.84 29.66 14.67
CA SER A 192 0.39 29.75 14.51
C SER A 192 -0.08 28.88 13.34
N GLN A 193 -1.38 28.60 13.27
CA GLN A 193 -1.97 27.82 12.17
C GLN A 193 -1.62 28.40 10.78
N GLN A 194 -1.57 29.74 10.64
CA GLN A 194 -1.16 30.40 9.40
C GLN A 194 0.31 30.12 9.02
N ASP A 195 1.22 30.16 10.00
CA ASP A 195 2.64 29.85 9.78
C ASP A 195 2.80 28.37 9.39
N ILE A 196 2.04 27.46 10.01
CA ILE A 196 2.03 26.03 9.70
C ILE A 196 1.51 25.78 8.27
N LEU A 197 0.45 26.47 7.83
CA LEU A 197 -0.06 26.37 6.46
C LEU A 197 0.98 26.78 5.41
N LEU A 198 1.71 27.87 5.68
CA LEU A 198 2.75 28.44 4.82
C LEU A 198 4.11 27.72 4.92
N ALA A 199 4.34 26.89 5.94
CA ALA A 199 5.56 26.10 6.12
C ALA A 199 5.71 25.01 5.06
N ARG A 200 6.85 25.03 4.33
CA ARG A 200 7.12 24.20 3.16
C ARG A 200 8.11 23.06 3.48
N LYS A 201 7.57 21.84 3.54
CA LYS A 201 8.31 20.56 3.64
C LYS A 201 7.99 19.72 2.39
N PRO A 202 8.96 19.29 1.57
CA PRO A 202 8.67 18.48 0.39
C PRO A 202 8.09 17.11 0.78
N THR A 203 6.88 16.83 0.33
CA THR A 203 6.17 15.55 0.52
C THR A 203 6.94 14.41 -0.17
N LYS A 204 7.28 13.36 0.58
CA LYS A 204 7.97 12.17 0.08
C LYS A 204 7.21 10.93 0.52
N GLY A 205 6.96 10.01 -0.41
CA GLY A 205 6.08 8.88 -0.14
C GLY A 205 4.60 9.27 -0.19
N ILE A 206 3.82 8.59 0.65
CA ILE A 206 2.37 8.65 0.73
C ILE A 206 2.01 8.97 2.18
N HIS A 207 1.07 9.88 2.40
CA HIS A 207 0.53 10.17 3.72
C HIS A 207 -0.98 10.07 3.70
N GLU A 208 -1.52 9.17 4.52
CA GLU A 208 -2.97 9.05 4.72
C GLU A 208 -3.40 9.87 5.95
N TYR A 209 -4.62 10.39 5.90
CA TYR A 209 -5.19 11.23 6.95
C TYR A 209 -6.68 10.93 7.12
N ASP A 210 -7.05 10.47 8.32
CA ASP A 210 -8.39 10.01 8.67
C ASP A 210 -9.16 11.04 9.52
N PHE A 211 -10.39 11.33 9.11
CA PHE A 211 -11.31 12.27 9.77
C PHE A 211 -12.78 11.88 9.48
N GLU A 212 -13.73 12.45 10.23
CA GLU A 212 -15.15 12.11 10.11
C GLU A 212 -15.99 13.39 9.92
N ILE A 213 -16.95 13.34 8.98
CA ILE A 213 -17.89 14.44 8.72
C ILE A 213 -19.31 13.89 8.79
N LYS A 214 -20.14 14.41 9.70
CA LYS A 214 -21.56 14.00 9.87
C LYS A 214 -21.74 12.48 9.96
N ASN A 215 -20.85 11.80 10.70
CA ASN A 215 -20.82 10.35 10.89
C ASN A 215 -20.55 9.53 9.60
N VAL A 216 -19.86 10.14 8.63
CA VAL A 216 -19.25 9.47 7.47
C VAL A 216 -17.73 9.56 7.60
N PRO A 217 -17.00 8.42 7.58
CA PRO A 217 -15.55 8.42 7.68
C PRO A 217 -14.88 8.74 6.32
N PHE A 218 -13.82 9.53 6.38
CA PHE A 218 -13.03 9.98 5.24
C PHE A 218 -11.56 9.64 5.43
N LYS A 219 -10.92 9.19 4.35
CA LYS A 219 -9.48 8.99 4.21
C LYS A 219 -8.96 9.86 3.09
N MET A 220 -8.25 10.95 3.42
CA MET A 220 -7.50 11.71 2.41
C MET A 220 -6.09 11.14 2.26
N VAL A 221 -5.61 11.08 1.02
CA VAL A 221 -4.28 10.54 0.68
C VAL A 221 -3.50 11.62 -0.07
N ASP A 222 -2.42 12.13 0.53
CA ASP A 222 -1.48 13.08 -0.09
C ASP A 222 -0.24 12.33 -0.60
N VAL A 223 0.22 12.72 -1.78
CA VAL A 223 1.33 12.08 -2.51
C VAL A 223 2.27 13.12 -3.11
N GLY A 224 3.56 12.81 -3.15
CA GLY A 224 4.57 13.69 -3.73
C GLY A 224 4.26 14.09 -5.18
N GLY A 225 4.15 15.40 -5.44
CA GLY A 225 3.83 15.96 -6.77
C GLY A 225 5.02 16.15 -7.71
N GLN A 226 6.24 16.12 -7.18
CA GLN A 226 7.51 16.23 -7.91
C GLN A 226 7.71 15.02 -8.83
N ARG A 227 8.35 15.21 -10.00
CA ARG A 227 8.48 14.15 -11.03
C ARG A 227 9.04 12.82 -10.50
N SER A 228 9.93 12.83 -9.50
CA SER A 228 10.51 11.63 -8.88
C SER A 228 9.55 10.82 -8.01
N GLU A 229 8.53 11.46 -7.42
CA GLU A 229 7.56 10.82 -6.52
C GLU A 229 6.31 10.34 -7.26
N ARG A 230 6.02 10.86 -8.47
CA ARG A 230 4.81 10.47 -9.23
C ARG A 230 4.71 8.99 -9.57
N ARG A 231 5.83 8.26 -9.56
CA ARG A 231 5.83 6.79 -9.64
C ARG A 231 4.97 6.17 -8.53
N ARG A 232 4.95 6.73 -7.32
CA ARG A 232 4.18 6.21 -6.18
C ARG A 232 2.68 6.44 -6.28
N TRP A 233 2.21 7.21 -7.27
CA TRP A 233 0.78 7.49 -7.40
C TRP A 233 -0.02 6.19 -7.63
N PHE A 234 0.52 5.21 -8.38
CA PHE A 234 -0.18 3.94 -8.63
C PHE A 234 -0.47 3.14 -7.35
N GLU A 235 0.40 3.26 -6.34
CA GLU A 235 0.26 2.60 -5.03
C GLU A 235 -1.02 3.07 -4.30
N CYS A 236 -1.52 4.26 -4.64
CA CYS A 236 -2.71 4.86 -4.02
C CYS A 236 -4.02 4.62 -4.78
N PHE A 237 -3.96 4.16 -6.03
CA PHE A 237 -5.11 4.17 -6.95
C PHE A 237 -6.21 3.16 -6.62
N ASP A 238 -5.93 2.13 -5.82
CA ASP A 238 -6.94 1.16 -5.41
C ASP A 238 -8.05 1.81 -4.57
N SER A 239 -9.31 1.50 -4.92
CA SER A 239 -10.52 1.81 -4.15
C SER A 239 -10.70 3.30 -3.80
N VAL A 240 -10.19 4.19 -4.65
CA VAL A 240 -10.37 5.65 -4.53
C VAL A 240 -11.80 6.04 -4.94
N THR A 241 -12.52 6.72 -4.04
CA THR A 241 -13.89 7.21 -4.28
C THR A 241 -13.89 8.49 -5.12
N SER A 242 -12.90 9.37 -4.94
CA SER A 242 -12.77 10.62 -5.71
C SER A 242 -11.32 11.12 -5.76
N ILE A 243 -10.97 11.81 -6.84
CA ILE A 243 -9.70 12.52 -7.00
C ILE A 243 -9.97 14.01 -6.86
N LEU A 244 -9.21 14.67 -6.00
CA LEU A 244 -9.17 16.11 -5.87
C LEU A 244 -7.83 16.58 -6.47
N PHE A 245 -7.89 17.21 -7.64
CA PHE A 245 -6.72 17.56 -8.44
C PHE A 245 -6.42 19.05 -8.28
N LEU A 246 -5.29 19.38 -7.65
CA LEU A 246 -4.88 20.76 -7.42
C LEU A 246 -3.94 21.27 -8.51
N VAL A 247 -4.26 22.46 -9.01
CA VAL A 247 -3.46 23.24 -9.95
C VAL A 247 -3.03 24.52 -9.24
N SER A 248 -1.79 24.95 -9.45
CA SER A 248 -1.38 26.29 -9.06
C SER A 248 -1.74 27.27 -10.17
N SER A 249 -2.79 28.07 -9.97
CA SER A 249 -3.33 28.95 -11.02
C SER A 249 -2.42 30.15 -11.31
N SER A 250 -1.64 30.59 -10.32
CA SER A 250 -0.72 31.73 -10.39
C SER A 250 0.62 31.41 -11.08
N GLU A 251 0.91 30.16 -11.43
CA GLU A 251 2.24 29.72 -11.94
C GLU A 251 2.32 29.66 -13.48
N PHE A 252 1.48 30.44 -14.18
CA PHE A 252 1.43 30.50 -15.64
C PHE A 252 2.69 31.13 -16.27
N ASP A 253 3.44 31.92 -15.51
CA ASP A 253 4.68 32.63 -15.90
C ASP A 253 5.97 31.89 -15.49
N GLN A 254 5.85 30.73 -14.82
CA GLN A 254 6.98 30.02 -14.20
C GLN A 254 7.35 28.71 -14.90
N VAL A 255 8.62 28.32 -14.76
CA VAL A 255 9.15 27.00 -15.14
C VAL A 255 9.32 26.07 -13.94
N LEU A 256 9.36 24.76 -14.19
CA LEU A 256 9.60 23.73 -13.16
C LEU A 256 10.99 23.86 -12.53
N MET A 257 11.08 23.47 -11.25
CA MET A 257 12.36 23.38 -10.54
C MET A 257 13.23 22.25 -11.09
N GLU A 258 12.62 21.14 -11.55
CA GLU A 258 13.33 19.94 -11.99
C GLU A 258 14.10 20.08 -13.32
N ASP A 259 13.63 20.93 -14.26
CA ASP A 259 14.27 21.09 -15.58
C ASP A 259 14.55 22.54 -16.01
N ARG A 260 13.93 23.54 -15.35
CA ARG A 260 14.04 24.98 -15.68
C ARG A 260 13.61 25.34 -17.11
N GLN A 261 12.79 24.51 -17.76
CA GLN A 261 12.34 24.69 -19.14
C GLN A 261 10.82 24.49 -19.29
N THR A 262 10.25 23.47 -18.65
CA THR A 262 8.81 23.18 -18.77
C THR A 262 8.01 24.20 -17.97
N ASN A 263 7.07 24.90 -18.62
CA ASN A 263 6.11 25.78 -17.95
C ASN A 263 5.25 25.00 -16.93
N ARG A 264 5.08 25.54 -15.71
CA ARG A 264 4.44 24.83 -14.58
C ARG A 264 2.94 24.58 -14.78
N LEU A 265 2.24 25.50 -15.43
CA LEU A 265 0.82 25.33 -15.77
C LEU A 265 0.64 24.30 -16.90
N MET A 266 1.52 24.31 -17.91
CA MET A 266 1.54 23.28 -18.97
C MET A 266 1.87 21.88 -18.43
N GLU A 267 2.82 21.75 -17.50
CA GLU A 267 3.04 20.49 -16.77
C GLU A 267 1.76 20.04 -16.06
N SER A 268 1.06 20.96 -15.38
CA SER A 268 -0.19 20.67 -14.67
C SER A 268 -1.31 20.20 -15.63
N LEU A 269 -1.42 20.82 -16.81
CA LEU A 269 -2.33 20.41 -17.89
C LEU A 269 -1.99 19.01 -18.45
N ASN A 270 -0.71 18.70 -18.65
CA ASN A 270 -0.26 17.39 -19.15
C ASN A 270 -0.48 16.27 -18.11
N ILE A 271 -0.26 16.55 -16.83
CA ILE A 271 -0.62 15.64 -15.74
C ILE A 271 -2.14 15.44 -15.72
N PHE A 272 -2.93 16.51 -15.80
CA PHE A 272 -4.39 16.39 -15.77
C PHE A 272 -4.93 15.60 -16.96
N GLU A 273 -4.42 15.82 -18.18
CA GLU A 273 -4.77 15.01 -19.36
C GLU A 273 -4.48 13.51 -19.14
N THR A 274 -3.35 13.19 -18.50
CA THR A 274 -2.96 11.82 -18.18
C THR A 274 -3.89 11.18 -17.14
N ILE A 275 -4.37 11.93 -16.16
CA ILE A 275 -5.28 11.44 -15.12
C ILE A 275 -6.73 11.37 -15.63
N VAL A 276 -7.26 12.45 -16.20
CA VAL A 276 -8.68 12.56 -16.57
C VAL A 276 -9.11 11.64 -17.71
N ASN A 277 -8.16 11.18 -18.53
CA ASN A 277 -8.39 10.19 -19.58
C ASN A 277 -7.92 8.76 -19.21
N ASN A 278 -7.54 8.52 -17.94
CA ASN A 278 -7.14 7.19 -17.48
C ASN A 278 -8.38 6.30 -17.24
N ARG A 279 -8.41 5.12 -17.86
CA ARG A 279 -9.49 4.14 -17.73
C ARG A 279 -9.77 3.72 -16.28
N VAL A 280 -8.74 3.68 -15.43
CA VAL A 280 -8.87 3.38 -13.98
C VAL A 280 -9.81 4.36 -13.29
N PHE A 281 -9.92 5.60 -13.76
CA PHE A 281 -10.74 6.66 -13.17
C PHE A 281 -12.04 6.94 -13.91
N SER A 282 -12.43 6.10 -14.88
CA SER A 282 -13.69 6.22 -15.63
C SER A 282 -14.94 6.35 -14.74
N ASN A 283 -14.95 5.64 -13.61
CA ASN A 283 -16.02 5.65 -12.60
C ASN A 283 -15.70 6.51 -11.35
N VAL A 284 -14.55 7.18 -11.30
CA VAL A 284 -14.11 8.01 -10.17
C VAL A 284 -14.48 9.47 -10.44
N SER A 285 -14.98 10.19 -9.44
CA SER A 285 -15.22 11.63 -9.58
C SER A 285 -13.89 12.39 -9.55
N ILE A 286 -13.67 13.31 -10.49
CA ILE A 286 -12.46 14.14 -10.57
C ILE A 286 -12.89 15.60 -10.43
N ILE A 287 -12.40 16.26 -9.37
CA ILE A 287 -12.72 17.66 -9.04
C ILE A 287 -11.45 18.49 -9.15
N LEU A 288 -11.53 19.60 -9.89
CA LEU A 288 -10.41 20.47 -10.21
C LEU A 288 -10.34 21.68 -9.27
N PHE A 289 -9.29 21.78 -8.47
CA PHE A 289 -9.05 22.95 -7.61
C PHE A 289 -8.00 23.84 -8.26
N LEU A 290 -8.42 25.01 -8.74
CA LEU A 290 -7.53 26.07 -9.22
C LEU A 290 -7.09 26.89 -8.00
N ASN A 291 -6.02 26.45 -7.35
CA ASN A 291 -5.52 27.00 -6.09
C ASN A 291 -4.65 28.24 -6.32
N LYS A 292 -4.36 28.98 -5.25
CA LYS A 292 -3.60 30.25 -5.23
C LYS A 292 -4.27 31.39 -6.02
N THR A 293 -5.61 31.46 -5.95
CA THR A 293 -6.41 32.45 -6.67
C THR A 293 -6.09 33.89 -6.23
N ASP A 294 -5.72 34.07 -4.97
CA ASP A 294 -5.12 35.26 -4.38
C ASP A 294 -3.85 35.72 -5.13
N LEU A 295 -2.88 34.82 -5.33
CA LEU A 295 -1.65 35.13 -6.07
C LEU A 295 -1.91 35.30 -7.58
N LEU A 296 -2.99 34.72 -8.11
CA LEU A 296 -3.44 34.97 -9.49
C LEU A 296 -3.99 36.39 -9.63
N GLU A 297 -4.83 36.85 -8.69
CA GLU A 297 -5.39 38.20 -8.72
C GLU A 297 -4.30 39.28 -8.62
N GLU A 298 -3.29 39.11 -7.77
CA GLU A 298 -2.15 40.02 -7.72
C GLU A 298 -1.34 40.01 -9.03
N LYS A 299 -1.12 38.83 -9.62
CA LYS A 299 -0.28 38.68 -10.82
C LYS A 299 -0.94 39.19 -12.09
N VAL A 300 -2.23 38.95 -12.28
CA VAL A 300 -3.01 39.43 -13.45
C VAL A 300 -2.96 40.96 -13.58
N LYS A 301 -2.77 41.70 -12.48
CA LYS A 301 -2.59 43.16 -12.48
C LYS A 301 -1.23 43.63 -13.06
N THR A 302 -0.26 42.73 -13.27
CA THR A 302 1.13 43.08 -13.63
C THR A 302 1.81 42.20 -14.68
N VAL A 303 1.28 41.02 -14.98
CA VAL A 303 1.82 40.08 -15.98
C VAL A 303 0.69 39.58 -16.88
N ALA A 304 0.82 39.76 -18.19
CA ALA A 304 -0.17 39.28 -19.14
C ALA A 304 -0.04 37.77 -19.38
N ILE A 305 -1.13 37.01 -19.27
CA ILE A 305 -1.11 35.56 -19.55
C ILE A 305 -0.78 35.26 -21.02
N LYS A 306 -1.13 36.18 -21.93
CA LYS A 306 -0.91 36.05 -23.37
C LYS A 306 0.57 35.92 -23.78
N ASP A 307 1.48 36.45 -22.97
CA ASP A 307 2.94 36.33 -23.20
C ASP A 307 3.43 34.88 -23.05
N TYR A 308 2.66 34.04 -22.36
CA TYR A 308 2.95 32.63 -22.06
C TYR A 308 1.98 31.66 -22.76
N PHE A 309 0.76 32.12 -23.09
CA PHE A 309 -0.29 31.39 -23.79
C PHE A 309 -0.80 32.24 -24.97
N PRO A 310 -0.12 32.23 -26.13
CA PRO A 310 -0.48 33.07 -27.28
C PRO A 310 -1.89 32.82 -27.84
N GLU A 311 -2.47 31.64 -27.58
CA GLU A 311 -3.85 31.26 -27.89
C GLU A 311 -4.91 32.00 -27.05
N TYR A 312 -4.51 32.85 -26.11
CA TYR A 312 -5.42 33.60 -25.26
C TYR A 312 -6.00 34.84 -25.95
N GLU A 313 -7.33 34.87 -26.11
CA GLU A 313 -8.08 35.94 -26.80
C GLU A 313 -8.84 36.91 -25.86
N GLY A 314 -8.83 36.67 -24.53
CA GLY A 314 -9.49 37.52 -23.54
C GLY A 314 -8.68 38.75 -23.11
N ASP A 315 -9.20 39.50 -22.13
CA ASP A 315 -8.44 40.57 -21.47
C ASP A 315 -7.43 39.99 -20.45
N SER A 316 -6.14 40.14 -20.77
CA SER A 316 -5.01 39.68 -19.94
C SER A 316 -4.98 40.25 -18.52
N HIS A 317 -5.73 41.32 -18.24
CA HIS A 317 -5.84 41.96 -16.93
C HIS A 317 -7.20 41.74 -16.26
N SER A 318 -8.14 41.03 -16.89
CA SER A 318 -9.40 40.58 -16.30
C SER A 318 -9.20 39.23 -15.60
N LEU A 319 -9.31 39.23 -14.25
CA LEU A 319 -9.27 37.98 -13.48
C LEU A 319 -10.33 36.98 -13.97
N ALA A 320 -11.53 37.45 -14.34
CA ALA A 320 -12.62 36.58 -14.76
C ALA A 320 -12.35 35.90 -16.11
N ASP A 321 -11.77 36.63 -17.08
CA ASP A 321 -11.40 36.10 -18.39
C ASP A 321 -10.26 35.08 -18.25
N VAL A 322 -9.24 35.40 -17.46
CA VAL A 322 -8.12 34.51 -17.15
C VAL A 322 -8.61 33.24 -16.44
N GLN A 323 -9.44 33.36 -15.40
CA GLN A 323 -10.07 32.23 -14.70
C GLN A 323 -10.88 31.34 -15.65
N LYS A 324 -11.70 31.93 -16.52
CA LYS A 324 -12.51 31.22 -17.53
C LYS A 324 -11.62 30.47 -18.51
N PHE A 325 -10.55 31.09 -19.01
CA PHE A 325 -9.58 30.44 -19.89
C PHE A 325 -8.88 29.26 -19.22
N LEU A 326 -8.40 29.41 -17.98
CA LEU A 326 -7.77 28.32 -17.24
C LEU A 326 -8.69 27.10 -17.14
N VAL A 327 -9.96 27.31 -16.76
CA VAL A 327 -10.98 26.23 -16.70
C VAL A 327 -11.20 25.58 -18.06
N GLU A 328 -11.20 26.37 -19.15
CA GLU A 328 -11.39 25.89 -20.50
C GLU A 328 -10.17 25.07 -21.00
N CYS A 329 -8.94 25.45 -20.64
CA CYS A 329 -7.74 24.67 -20.91
C CYS A 329 -7.82 23.27 -20.25
N PHE A 330 -8.22 23.18 -18.98
CA PHE A 330 -8.42 21.88 -18.32
C PHE A 330 -9.62 21.11 -18.87
N ARG A 331 -10.70 21.79 -19.29
CA ARG A 331 -11.85 21.18 -19.96
C ARG A 331 -11.45 20.51 -21.28
N ASN A 332 -10.67 21.20 -22.12
CA ASN A 332 -10.23 20.69 -23.42
C ASN A 332 -9.21 19.54 -23.35
N LYS A 333 -8.60 19.29 -22.18
CA LYS A 333 -7.83 18.06 -21.94
C LYS A 333 -8.70 16.80 -21.76
N ARG A 334 -10.04 16.90 -21.73
CA ARG A 334 -10.95 15.76 -21.61
C ARG A 334 -11.42 15.26 -22.97
N ARG A 335 -11.33 13.93 -23.20
CA ARG A 335 -11.88 13.28 -24.40
C ARG A 335 -13.40 13.15 -24.36
N ASP A 336 -13.95 12.68 -23.24
CA ASP A 336 -15.40 12.57 -23.03
C ASP A 336 -16.00 13.89 -22.56
N GLN A 337 -16.14 14.84 -23.49
CA GLN A 337 -16.70 16.17 -23.22
C GLN A 337 -18.22 16.14 -22.95
N GLN A 338 -18.96 15.21 -23.58
CA GLN A 338 -20.42 15.26 -23.67
C GLN A 338 -21.19 14.61 -22.50
N HIS A 339 -20.55 13.82 -21.63
CA HIS A 339 -21.27 12.95 -20.67
C HIS A 339 -21.20 13.34 -19.18
N LYS A 340 -20.23 14.16 -18.74
CA LYS A 340 -20.09 14.57 -17.32
C LYS A 340 -19.55 16.01 -17.24
N PRO A 341 -20.11 16.93 -16.45
CA PRO A 341 -19.53 18.27 -16.26
C PRO A 341 -18.13 18.20 -15.64
N LEU A 342 -17.34 19.28 -15.77
CA LEU A 342 -16.07 19.42 -15.04
C LEU A 342 -16.34 20.22 -13.76
N TYR A 343 -16.47 19.51 -12.64
CA TYR A 343 -16.53 20.13 -11.31
C TYR A 343 -15.20 20.82 -11.02
N HIS A 344 -15.25 22.13 -10.78
CA HIS A 344 -14.07 22.93 -10.54
C HIS A 344 -14.36 24.05 -9.53
N HIS A 345 -13.35 24.43 -8.76
CA HIS A 345 -13.43 25.50 -7.78
C HIS A 345 -12.12 26.30 -7.78
N PHE A 346 -12.24 27.62 -7.78
CA PHE A 346 -11.13 28.52 -7.46
C PHE A 346 -10.89 28.47 -5.96
N THR A 347 -9.65 28.29 -5.53
CA THR A 347 -9.30 28.17 -4.10
C THR A 347 -8.07 28.98 -3.72
N THR A 348 -7.99 29.26 -2.42
CA THR A 348 -6.81 29.77 -1.71
C THR A 348 -6.62 28.89 -0.49
N ALA A 349 -5.80 27.85 -0.62
CA ALA A 349 -5.63 26.83 0.43
C ALA A 349 -5.04 27.36 1.76
N ILE A 350 -4.56 28.61 1.81
CA ILE A 350 -4.14 29.28 3.05
C ILE A 350 -5.28 30.03 3.75
N ASN A 351 -6.45 30.19 3.12
CA ASN A 351 -7.59 30.92 3.67
C ASN A 351 -8.68 29.91 4.10
N THR A 352 -8.85 29.77 5.42
CA THR A 352 -9.81 28.84 6.03
C THR A 352 -11.25 29.18 5.64
N GLU A 353 -11.59 30.47 5.55
CA GLU A 353 -12.91 30.90 5.08
C GLU A 353 -13.13 30.57 3.61
N ASN A 354 -12.13 30.69 2.72
CA ASN A 354 -12.32 30.31 1.32
C ASN A 354 -12.62 28.81 1.16
N ILE A 355 -11.93 27.95 1.91
CA ILE A 355 -12.17 26.49 1.89
C ILE A 355 -13.56 26.13 2.46
N LEU A 356 -14.06 26.90 3.43
CA LEU A 356 -15.41 26.74 4.01
C LEU A 356 -16.52 27.41 3.18
N GLN A 357 -16.21 28.48 2.44
CA GLN A 357 -17.14 29.44 1.85
C GLN A 357 -16.87 29.74 0.37
N ASN A 358 -16.51 28.74 -0.44
CA ASN A 358 -16.60 28.89 -1.89
C ASN A 358 -18.08 29.00 -2.30
N ARG A 359 -18.56 30.25 -2.33
CA ARG A 359 -19.96 30.68 -2.49
C ARG A 359 -20.28 30.85 -3.97
N GLU A 360 -21.06 29.93 -4.55
CA GLU A 360 -21.93 30.23 -5.69
C GLU A 360 -23.40 30.06 -5.24
N PRO A 361 -24.14 31.14 -4.91
CA PRO A 361 -25.38 31.04 -4.13
C PRO A 361 -26.59 30.41 -4.82
N ARG A 362 -26.49 29.92 -6.07
CA ARG A 362 -27.67 29.53 -6.88
C ARG A 362 -27.70 28.13 -7.48
N ASN A 363 -26.67 27.28 -7.32
CA ASN A 363 -26.81 25.85 -7.65
C ASN A 363 -25.79 24.89 -6.97
N THR A 364 -24.98 25.36 -6.01
CA THR A 364 -23.93 24.54 -5.36
C THR A 364 -23.92 24.70 -3.85
N ALA A 365 -24.50 23.73 -3.14
CA ALA A 365 -24.45 23.68 -1.67
C ALA A 365 -23.08 23.16 -1.19
N ARG A 366 -22.27 24.03 -0.57
CA ARG A 366 -21.01 23.80 0.20
C ARG A 366 -19.96 22.87 -0.44
N VAL A 367 -18.69 23.25 -0.47
CA VAL A 367 -17.58 22.44 -1.07
C VAL A 367 -17.64 20.94 -0.69
N LEU A 368 -17.80 20.60 0.58
CA LEU A 368 -17.84 19.21 1.06
C LEU A 368 -19.21 18.50 0.85
N GLU A 369 -20.27 19.23 0.52
CA GLU A 369 -21.57 18.68 0.10
C GLU A 369 -21.68 18.60 -1.45
N VAL A 370 -20.95 19.43 -2.21
CA VAL A 370 -20.76 19.30 -3.67
C VAL A 370 -19.94 18.06 -4.03
N VAL A 371 -18.88 17.76 -3.26
CA VAL A 371 -18.08 16.54 -3.48
C VAL A 371 -18.94 15.28 -3.23
N PHE A 372 -19.99 15.38 -2.39
CA PHE A 372 -20.86 14.26 -2.03
C PHE A 372 -22.34 14.61 -2.18
N ASP A 373 -22.83 14.51 -3.41
CA ASP A 373 -24.26 14.51 -3.74
C ASP A 373 -24.96 13.36 -2.99
N PHE A 374 -25.46 13.70 -1.81
CA PHE A 374 -26.10 12.80 -0.86
C PHE A 374 -27.45 12.24 -1.36
N GLU A 375 -28.08 12.92 -2.34
CA GLU A 375 -29.29 12.43 -3.01
C GLU A 375 -28.93 11.33 -4.02
N ASN A 376 -27.92 11.55 -4.88
CA ASN A 376 -27.51 10.55 -5.86
C ASN A 376 -26.81 9.34 -5.22
N TYR A 377 -26.10 9.49 -4.09
CA TYR A 377 -25.59 8.34 -3.33
C TYR A 377 -26.72 7.48 -2.75
N LYS A 378 -27.85 8.07 -2.35
CA LYS A 378 -29.05 7.32 -1.92
C LYS A 378 -29.75 6.62 -3.10
N LYS A 379 -29.90 7.31 -4.25
CA LYS A 379 -30.66 6.80 -5.40
C LYS A 379 -29.99 5.64 -6.16
N ASN A 380 -28.66 5.53 -6.12
CA ASN A 380 -27.90 4.56 -6.92
C ASN A 380 -27.40 3.33 -6.13
N LYS A 381 -28.05 2.97 -5.02
CA LYS A 381 -27.68 1.81 -4.19
C LYS A 381 -28.73 0.71 -4.31
N PRO A 382 -28.35 -0.55 -4.61
CA PRO A 382 -29.28 -1.67 -4.53
C PRO A 382 -29.84 -1.80 -3.12
N GLU A 383 -31.15 -2.01 -3.00
CA GLU A 383 -31.84 -2.17 -1.72
C GLU A 383 -31.33 -3.43 -0.99
N ALA A 384 -30.56 -3.21 0.07
CA ALA A 384 -30.28 -4.24 1.06
C ALA A 384 -31.45 -4.23 2.05
N ALA A 385 -32.30 -5.25 1.99
CA ALA A 385 -33.58 -5.30 2.70
C ALA A 385 -33.47 -4.94 4.19
N ASP A 386 -34.44 -4.15 4.66
CA ASP A 386 -34.58 -3.81 6.08
C ASP A 386 -34.71 -5.07 6.95
N PHE A 387 -34.09 -5.01 8.12
CA PHE A 387 -34.44 -5.87 9.24
C PHE A 387 -34.58 -5.01 10.50
N ASP A 388 -35.83 -4.67 10.82
CA ASP A 388 -36.20 -3.95 12.03
C ASP A 388 -36.07 -4.86 13.27
N SER A 389 -35.55 -4.28 14.36
CA SER A 389 -35.70 -4.78 15.72
C SER A 389 -35.24 -3.67 16.69
N GLY A 390 -36.19 -2.88 17.20
CA GLY A 390 -35.87 -1.69 17.99
C GLY A 390 -35.62 -1.88 19.48
N ASN A 391 -35.19 -0.78 20.10
CA ASN A 391 -35.23 -0.44 21.54
C ASN A 391 -34.32 -1.21 22.55
N PRO A 392 -34.06 -0.60 23.74
CA PRO A 392 -34.17 0.81 24.12
C PRO A 392 -32.85 1.39 24.68
N ALA A 393 -32.84 2.69 24.97
CA ALA A 393 -31.74 3.33 25.68
C ALA A 393 -31.68 2.92 27.16
N LEU A 394 -30.46 2.78 27.70
CA LEU A 394 -30.19 2.74 29.14
C LEU A 394 -29.03 3.69 29.47
N SER A 395 -29.36 4.76 30.18
CA SER A 395 -28.39 5.65 30.80
C SER A 395 -27.86 5.05 32.10
N LEU A 396 -26.55 5.02 32.29
CA LEU A 396 -25.97 4.89 33.63
C LEU A 396 -24.63 5.65 33.72
N SER A 397 -24.57 6.59 34.65
CA SER A 397 -23.37 7.32 35.04
C SER A 397 -22.51 6.49 36.00
N GLY A 398 -21.18 6.51 35.84
CA GLY A 398 -20.27 5.90 36.80
C GLY A 398 -18.82 6.29 36.54
N ALA A 399 -18.27 7.18 37.36
CA ALA A 399 -16.88 7.63 37.27
C ALA A 399 -16.07 7.18 38.50
N ALA A 400 -15.04 6.36 38.26
CA ALA A 400 -13.92 6.07 39.15
C ALA A 400 -12.77 5.59 38.25
N GLN A 401 -11.69 6.35 38.09
CA GLN A 401 -10.52 6.34 38.98
C GLN A 401 -9.82 4.96 39.08
N ALA A 402 -8.79 4.79 38.27
CA ALA A 402 -7.62 3.97 38.54
C ALA A 402 -6.40 4.77 38.04
N THR A 403 -5.36 4.93 38.85
CA THR A 403 -4.21 5.80 38.55
C THR A 403 -2.93 5.01 38.28
N ASP A 404 -1.93 5.71 37.76
CA ASP A 404 -0.48 5.43 37.87
C ASP A 404 0.09 4.08 37.40
N ALA A 405 0.78 4.13 36.25
CA ALA A 405 2.00 3.35 36.00
C ALA A 405 2.85 3.96 34.85
N VAL A 406 3.43 5.14 35.05
CA VAL A 406 4.41 5.73 34.10
C VAL A 406 5.83 5.56 34.61
N SER A 407 6.56 4.60 34.04
CA SER A 407 8.03 4.49 33.90
C SER A 407 8.36 3.02 33.54
N THR A 408 9.47 2.64 32.90
CA THR A 408 10.71 3.34 32.52
C THR A 408 11.10 2.98 31.07
N LYS A 409 11.69 3.92 30.30
CA LYS A 409 12.59 3.61 29.17
C LYS A 409 13.41 4.79 28.62
N GLU A 410 14.03 5.56 29.50
CA GLU A 410 15.24 6.32 29.16
C GLU A 410 16.48 5.62 29.75
N GLN A 411 17.66 5.87 29.15
CA GLN A 411 18.98 5.27 29.38
C GLN A 411 19.34 4.03 28.53
N ARG A 412 19.91 4.28 27.33
CA ARG A 412 21.25 3.81 26.89
C ARG A 412 21.47 4.12 25.41
N GLU A 413 22.26 5.16 25.11
CA GLU A 413 22.93 5.29 23.80
C GLU A 413 24.18 6.19 23.90
N GLU A 414 25.24 5.68 24.56
CA GLU A 414 26.59 6.26 24.52
C GLU A 414 27.65 5.18 24.21
N ARG A 415 27.84 4.92 22.91
CA ARG A 415 29.14 4.61 22.30
C ARG A 415 29.00 4.47 20.78
N GLY A 416 29.79 5.24 20.03
CA GLY A 416 29.87 5.11 18.58
C GLY A 416 30.95 4.11 18.19
N GLU A 417 30.54 2.98 17.62
CA GLU A 417 31.40 1.99 16.95
C GLU A 417 30.63 1.37 15.77
N ASN A 418 31.35 0.91 14.74
CA ASN A 418 30.80 0.59 13.41
C ASN A 418 29.59 -0.36 13.44
N SER A 419 28.39 0.21 13.34
CA SER A 419 27.14 -0.54 13.44
C SER A 419 26.70 -1.05 12.06
N GLN A 420 26.72 -2.37 11.87
CA GLN A 420 25.92 -2.99 10.80
C GLN A 420 24.44 -2.68 11.06
N VAL A 421 23.66 -2.38 10.01
CA VAL A 421 22.22 -2.12 10.17
C VAL A 421 21.52 -3.41 10.57
N GLN A 422 21.30 -3.58 11.87
CA GLN A 422 20.69 -4.78 12.44
C GLN A 422 19.20 -4.81 12.05
N MET A 423 18.87 -5.70 11.12
CA MET A 423 17.53 -5.74 10.53
C MET A 423 16.50 -6.22 11.57
N PRO A 424 15.30 -5.63 11.62
CA PRO A 424 14.29 -5.98 12.63
C PRO A 424 13.87 -7.45 12.54
N VAL A 425 13.73 -8.11 13.68
CA VAL A 425 13.39 -9.54 13.79
C VAL A 425 12.12 -9.74 14.61
N ILE A 426 11.14 -10.43 14.05
CA ILE A 426 9.97 -10.91 14.79
C ILE A 426 10.38 -12.17 15.55
N GLN A 427 10.61 -12.00 16.86
CA GLN A 427 10.89 -13.09 17.78
C GLN A 427 9.74 -13.23 18.78
N HIS A 428 9.19 -14.43 18.91
CA HIS A 428 8.19 -14.77 19.91
C HIS A 428 8.85 -15.47 21.11
N SER A 429 8.28 -15.35 22.30
CA SER A 429 8.78 -16.06 23.48
C SER A 429 8.53 -17.58 23.37
N ALA A 430 9.35 -18.36 24.09
CA ALA A 430 9.24 -19.82 24.09
C ALA A 430 7.86 -20.29 24.60
N GLU A 431 7.25 -19.60 25.55
CA GLU A 431 5.90 -19.89 26.06
C GLU A 431 4.84 -19.63 24.98
N ARG A 432 4.98 -18.52 24.23
CA ARG A 432 4.04 -18.17 23.16
C ARG A 432 4.14 -19.15 21.98
N LEU A 433 5.35 -19.55 21.59
CA LEU A 433 5.56 -20.59 20.57
C LEU A 433 5.09 -21.97 21.06
N ARG A 434 5.33 -22.32 22.32
CA ARG A 434 4.84 -23.56 22.94
C ARG A 434 3.31 -23.60 22.97
N LEU A 435 2.66 -22.48 23.32
CA LEU A 435 1.21 -22.35 23.26
C LEU A 435 0.69 -22.51 21.82
N ALA A 436 1.32 -21.85 20.85
CA ALA A 436 0.93 -21.91 19.44
C ALA A 436 1.10 -23.31 18.82
N LEU A 437 2.14 -24.04 19.23
CA LEU A 437 2.44 -25.41 18.82
C LEU A 437 1.55 -26.46 19.51
N VAL A 438 1.42 -26.39 20.84
CA VAL A 438 0.86 -27.46 21.67
C VAL A 438 -0.63 -27.26 21.95
N SER A 439 -1.07 -26.01 22.16
CA SER A 439 -2.35 -25.58 22.77
C SER A 439 -2.49 -25.90 24.27
N ASN A 440 -3.30 -25.08 24.97
CA ASN A 440 -3.75 -25.31 26.36
C ASN A 440 -4.94 -26.29 26.47
N ARG A 441 -5.55 -26.70 25.35
CA ARG A 441 -6.69 -27.63 25.35
C ARG A 441 -6.24 -29.05 25.70
N LYS A 442 -6.89 -29.67 26.70
CA LYS A 442 -6.54 -31.01 27.20
C LYS A 442 -6.49 -32.07 26.10
N ASP A 443 -7.43 -32.05 25.15
CA ASP A 443 -7.47 -32.97 24.01
C ASP A 443 -6.32 -32.75 23.01
N LEU A 444 -5.92 -31.49 22.78
CA LEU A 444 -4.82 -31.14 21.87
C LEU A 444 -3.44 -31.37 22.52
N ILE A 445 -3.34 -31.25 23.85
CA ILE A 445 -2.19 -31.68 24.66
C ILE A 445 -2.06 -33.21 24.60
N GLN A 446 -3.13 -33.96 24.84
CA GLN A 446 -3.14 -35.43 24.71
C GLN A 446 -2.79 -35.87 23.28
N HIS A 447 -3.23 -35.13 22.26
CA HIS A 447 -2.81 -35.37 20.88
C HIS A 447 -1.32 -35.09 20.66
N PHE A 448 -0.73 -34.06 21.29
CA PHE A 448 0.71 -33.79 21.22
C PHE A 448 1.52 -34.85 21.98
N GLN A 449 0.98 -35.39 23.08
CA GLN A 449 1.60 -36.46 23.86
C GLN A 449 1.76 -37.77 23.07
N LYS A 450 0.99 -37.99 21.98
CA LYS A 450 1.09 -39.18 21.11
C LYS A 450 2.31 -39.22 20.18
N TYR A 451 2.94 -38.08 19.89
CA TYR A 451 4.20 -38.04 19.12
C TYR A 451 5.31 -38.80 19.88
N THR A 452 6.31 -39.33 19.18
CA THR A 452 7.47 -39.94 19.87
C THR A 452 8.30 -38.86 20.61
N ARG A 453 9.33 -39.26 21.39
CA ARG A 453 10.21 -38.30 22.07
C ARG A 453 11.05 -37.52 21.06
N GLU A 454 11.40 -38.16 19.94
CA GLU A 454 12.22 -37.66 18.84
C GLU A 454 11.42 -36.68 17.99
N GLU A 455 10.16 -37.02 17.68
CA GLU A 455 9.21 -36.12 17.00
C GLU A 455 8.90 -34.87 17.83
N LYS A 456 8.72 -35.03 19.16
CA LYS A 456 8.57 -33.90 20.08
C LYS A 456 9.82 -33.03 20.09
N ARG A 457 11.02 -33.63 20.19
CA ARG A 457 12.30 -32.92 20.15
C ARG A 457 12.41 -32.03 18.91
N LEU A 458 12.11 -32.56 17.72
CA LEU A 458 12.13 -31.77 16.47
C LEU A 458 11.07 -30.65 16.45
N LEU A 459 9.85 -30.91 16.95
CA LEU A 459 8.81 -29.88 17.01
C LEU A 459 9.08 -28.80 18.07
N GLU A 460 9.71 -29.17 19.19
CA GLU A 460 10.09 -28.26 20.29
C GLU A 460 11.42 -27.56 20.03
N GLU A 461 12.20 -27.97 19.03
CA GLU A 461 13.50 -27.36 18.67
C GLU A 461 13.37 -25.86 18.33
N GLY A 462 12.26 -25.47 17.70
CA GLY A 462 11.94 -24.06 17.42
C GLY A 462 11.52 -23.24 18.64
N LEU A 463 11.53 -23.81 19.84
CA LEU A 463 11.35 -23.07 21.11
C LEU A 463 12.70 -22.54 21.66
N TYR A 464 13.83 -23.06 21.18
CA TYR A 464 15.16 -22.60 21.59
C TYR A 464 15.58 -21.38 20.75
N PRO A 465 16.08 -20.30 21.37
CA PRO A 465 16.43 -19.06 20.65
C PRO A 465 17.59 -19.27 19.67
N ASP A 466 18.49 -20.20 19.98
CA ASP A 466 19.69 -20.51 19.19
C ASP A 466 19.44 -21.60 18.11
N SER A 467 18.17 -21.92 17.81
CA SER A 467 17.82 -22.97 16.85
C SER A 467 18.38 -22.66 15.44
N THR A 468 19.28 -23.54 14.98
CA THR A 468 19.84 -23.45 13.62
C THR A 468 18.85 -23.90 12.55
N LEU A 469 17.89 -24.76 12.90
CA LEU A 469 16.87 -25.33 12.02
C LEU A 469 15.65 -24.41 11.82
N PHE A 470 15.15 -23.79 12.89
CA PHE A 470 13.93 -22.96 12.83
C PHE A 470 14.20 -21.55 13.33
N LYS A 471 14.26 -20.58 12.40
CA LYS A 471 14.72 -19.23 12.69
C LYS A 471 13.56 -18.22 12.86
N PRO A 472 13.72 -17.19 13.72
CA PRO A 472 12.84 -16.03 13.76
C PRO A 472 12.72 -15.32 12.41
N ILE A 473 11.60 -14.61 12.17
CA ILE A 473 11.37 -13.92 10.89
C ILE A 473 12.16 -12.60 10.86
N THR A 474 13.07 -12.44 9.91
CA THR A 474 13.72 -11.16 9.62
C THR A 474 12.83 -10.34 8.69
N LEU A 475 12.54 -9.10 9.09
CA LEU A 475 11.90 -8.09 8.26
C LEU A 475 12.98 -7.24 7.59
N HIS A 476 12.82 -7.01 6.28
CA HIS A 476 13.76 -6.24 5.48
C HIS A 476 13.19 -4.92 4.96
N SER A 477 11.86 -4.76 4.96
CA SER A 477 11.19 -3.52 4.57
C SER A 477 9.80 -3.39 5.19
N ASP A 478 9.28 -2.16 5.26
CA ASP A 478 7.86 -1.90 5.61
C ASP A 478 6.89 -2.44 4.54
N SER A 479 7.40 -2.75 3.34
CA SER A 479 6.70 -3.40 2.23
C SER A 479 6.77 -4.95 2.26
N ASP A 480 7.41 -5.57 3.25
CA ASP A 480 7.31 -7.02 3.47
C ASP A 480 5.85 -7.36 3.90
N TRP A 481 5.37 -8.58 3.63
CA TRP A 481 3.95 -8.94 3.79
C TRP A 481 3.43 -8.69 5.22
N ILE A 482 4.16 -9.11 6.24
CA ILE A 482 3.70 -9.03 7.64
C ILE A 482 3.60 -7.58 8.14
N SER A 483 4.43 -6.68 7.61
CA SER A 483 4.40 -5.24 7.92
C SER A 483 3.20 -4.53 7.26
N SER A 484 2.83 -4.96 6.06
CA SER A 484 1.85 -4.31 5.18
C SER A 484 0.43 -4.91 5.28
N HIS A 485 0.33 -6.19 5.62
CA HIS A 485 -0.90 -6.96 5.75
C HIS A 485 -0.99 -7.55 7.18
N PRO A 486 -1.46 -6.76 8.17
CA PRO A 486 -1.54 -7.19 9.57
C PRO A 486 -2.67 -8.21 9.80
N GLU A 487 -2.40 -9.46 9.46
CA GLU A 487 -3.26 -10.62 9.73
C GLU A 487 -2.98 -11.21 11.13
N PRO A 488 -3.95 -11.88 11.79
CA PRO A 488 -3.67 -12.60 13.04
C PRO A 488 -2.93 -13.93 12.77
N PRO A 489 -1.93 -14.31 13.60
CA PRO A 489 -1.16 -15.52 13.39
C PRO A 489 -1.97 -16.78 13.73
N GLN A 490 -2.20 -17.66 12.73
CA GLN A 490 -2.96 -18.90 12.94
C GLN A 490 -2.16 -19.90 13.79
N ASP A 491 -2.62 -20.22 15.00
CA ASP A 491 -2.05 -21.27 15.86
C ASP A 491 -2.55 -22.70 15.48
N PHE A 492 -2.05 -23.74 16.17
CA PHE A 492 -2.50 -25.11 15.95
C PHE A 492 -3.96 -25.38 16.37
N GLN A 493 -4.43 -24.78 17.47
CA GLN A 493 -5.82 -24.95 17.94
C GLN A 493 -6.82 -24.31 16.99
N GLN A 494 -6.57 -23.09 16.53
CA GLN A 494 -7.39 -22.38 15.55
C GLN A 494 -7.48 -23.18 14.25
N TYR A 495 -6.36 -23.69 13.75
CA TYR A 495 -6.36 -24.60 12.61
C TYR A 495 -7.15 -25.89 12.89
N TYR A 496 -6.95 -26.52 14.05
CA TYR A 496 -7.63 -27.78 14.40
C TYR A 496 -9.15 -27.62 14.56
N CYS A 497 -9.59 -26.46 15.05
CA CYS A 497 -11.01 -26.14 15.24
C CYS A 497 -11.69 -25.58 13.97
N ASN A 498 -10.93 -25.24 12.92
CA ASN A 498 -11.47 -24.67 11.70
C ASN A 498 -12.35 -25.71 10.94
N PRO A 499 -13.67 -25.47 10.79
CA PRO A 499 -14.55 -26.41 10.07
C PRO A 499 -14.29 -26.46 8.56
N TYR A 500 -13.51 -25.52 8.02
CA TYR A 500 -13.11 -25.46 6.61
C TYR A 500 -11.72 -26.06 6.32
N ARG A 501 -11.03 -26.64 7.32
CA ARG A 501 -9.80 -27.41 7.07
C ARG A 501 -10.12 -28.61 6.18
N ASN A 502 -9.22 -28.94 5.26
CA ASN A 502 -9.42 -30.04 4.31
C ASN A 502 -8.41 -31.14 4.59
N THR A 503 -8.89 -32.37 4.79
CA THR A 503 -8.06 -33.54 5.06
C THR A 503 -8.27 -34.58 3.97
N PRO A 504 -7.19 -35.16 3.39
CA PRO A 504 -7.29 -36.31 2.51
C PRO A 504 -8.09 -37.44 3.18
N ILE A 505 -9.05 -38.01 2.45
CA ILE A 505 -9.88 -39.12 2.93
C ILE A 505 -9.61 -40.37 2.12
N LYS A 506 -9.99 -41.55 2.64
CA LYS A 506 -9.82 -42.82 1.93
C LYS A 506 -10.55 -42.77 0.57
N GLY A 507 -9.78 -42.88 -0.52
CA GLY A 507 -10.30 -42.74 -1.89
C GLY A 507 -10.35 -41.30 -2.42
N ARG A 508 -9.84 -40.30 -1.68
CA ARG A 508 -9.51 -38.95 -2.17
C ARG A 508 -8.18 -38.47 -1.59
N ASN A 509 -7.10 -39.08 -2.07
CA ASN A 509 -5.73 -38.89 -1.59
C ASN A 509 -4.71 -38.71 -2.73
N THR A 510 -5.16 -38.34 -3.93
CA THR A 510 -4.28 -37.96 -5.06
C THR A 510 -4.30 -36.44 -5.28
N ILE A 511 -3.13 -35.84 -5.46
CA ILE A 511 -2.94 -34.51 -6.01
C ILE A 511 -2.79 -34.65 -7.53
N TYR A 512 -3.57 -33.91 -8.32
CA TYR A 512 -3.45 -33.89 -9.77
C TYR A 512 -2.83 -32.57 -10.25
N ILE A 513 -1.76 -32.64 -11.04
CA ILE A 513 -1.16 -31.47 -11.67
C ILE A 513 -1.60 -31.40 -13.14
N GLN A 514 -2.17 -30.28 -13.56
CA GLN A 514 -2.57 -29.99 -14.94
C GLN A 514 -1.65 -28.92 -15.53
N THR A 515 -0.77 -29.33 -16.44
CA THR A 515 0.03 -28.40 -17.26
C THR A 515 -0.86 -27.67 -18.25
N VAL A 516 -0.78 -26.33 -18.31
CA VAL A 516 -1.49 -25.49 -19.29
C VAL A 516 -0.48 -24.63 -20.06
N GLY A 517 -0.37 -24.88 -21.37
CA GLY A 517 0.70 -24.35 -22.21
C GLY A 517 2.03 -25.09 -22.04
N SER A 518 3.09 -24.55 -22.62
CA SER A 518 4.44 -25.16 -22.63
C SER A 518 5.35 -24.60 -21.53
N PHE A 519 6.44 -25.31 -21.25
CA PHE A 519 7.46 -24.98 -20.25
C PHE A 519 8.87 -25.24 -20.81
N GLY A 520 9.70 -24.19 -20.88
CA GLY A 520 11.02 -24.25 -21.51
C GLY A 520 10.98 -24.55 -23.02
N GLU A 521 12.15 -24.81 -23.59
CA GLU A 521 12.34 -25.02 -25.03
C GLU A 521 11.87 -26.44 -25.45
N GLY A 522 10.56 -26.58 -25.64
CA GLY A 522 9.92 -27.76 -26.22
C GLY A 522 9.35 -28.78 -25.24
N GLU A 523 8.58 -29.73 -25.77
CA GLU A 523 7.81 -30.73 -25.01
C GLU A 523 8.69 -31.58 -24.09
N ALA A 524 9.85 -32.04 -24.56
CA ALA A 524 10.79 -32.82 -23.72
C ALA A 524 11.36 -32.00 -22.55
N ALA A 525 11.46 -30.67 -22.67
CA ALA A 525 11.84 -29.80 -21.56
C ALA A 525 10.67 -29.65 -20.57
N THR A 526 9.44 -29.50 -21.09
CA THR A 526 8.20 -29.45 -20.31
C THR A 526 8.00 -30.71 -19.46
N LEU A 527 8.09 -31.90 -20.08
CA LEU A 527 7.85 -33.18 -19.41
C LEU A 527 8.85 -33.44 -18.27
N ARG A 528 10.15 -33.13 -18.46
CA ARG A 528 11.15 -33.23 -17.39
C ARG A 528 10.87 -32.29 -16.23
N TYR A 529 10.58 -31.02 -16.52
CA TYR A 529 10.34 -30.00 -15.49
C TYR A 529 9.10 -30.29 -14.66
N VAL A 530 8.00 -30.67 -15.33
CA VAL A 530 6.75 -31.05 -14.65
C VAL A 530 6.92 -32.39 -13.91
N GLY A 531 7.78 -33.29 -14.40
CA GLY A 531 8.22 -34.51 -13.69
C GLY A 531 8.92 -34.21 -12.36
N TRP A 532 9.86 -33.25 -12.35
CA TRP A 532 10.52 -32.81 -11.10
C TRP A 532 9.53 -32.14 -10.13
N LEU A 533 8.59 -31.32 -10.63
CA LEU A 533 7.55 -30.72 -9.78
C LEU A 533 6.61 -31.79 -9.18
N ARG A 534 6.29 -32.86 -9.92
CA ARG A 534 5.57 -34.03 -9.40
C ARG A 534 6.35 -34.71 -8.27
N GLU A 535 7.62 -35.03 -8.52
CA GLU A 535 8.49 -35.75 -7.57
C GLU A 535 8.70 -34.97 -6.28
N TYR A 536 8.99 -33.67 -6.39
CA TYR A 536 9.06 -32.77 -5.25
C TYR A 536 7.72 -32.71 -4.49
N CYS A 537 6.59 -32.59 -5.20
CA CYS A 537 5.26 -32.53 -4.58
C CYS A 537 4.90 -33.84 -3.86
N GLU A 538 5.27 -35.00 -4.41
CA GLU A 538 5.00 -36.33 -3.85
C GLU A 538 5.86 -36.61 -2.62
N ALA A 539 7.12 -36.15 -2.64
CA ALA A 539 8.00 -36.16 -1.47
C ALA A 539 7.53 -35.18 -0.38
N PHE A 540 7.14 -33.96 -0.74
CA PHE A 540 6.72 -32.94 0.22
C PHE A 540 5.35 -33.24 0.86
N TYR A 541 4.41 -33.79 0.09
CA TYR A 541 3.11 -34.26 0.58
C TYR A 541 3.11 -35.77 0.84
N TYR A 542 4.16 -36.22 1.54
CA TYR A 542 4.39 -37.60 1.97
C TYR A 542 3.12 -38.34 2.41
N GLY A 543 2.77 -39.41 1.68
CA GLY A 543 1.56 -40.22 1.89
C GLY A 543 0.40 -39.92 0.94
N LEU A 544 0.49 -38.86 0.13
CA LEU A 544 -0.37 -38.63 -1.03
C LEU A 544 0.36 -39.04 -2.31
N SER A 545 -0.40 -39.49 -3.31
CA SER A 545 0.16 -39.70 -4.65
C SER A 545 -0.01 -38.44 -5.49
N VAL A 546 0.96 -38.14 -6.36
CA VAL A 546 0.91 -37.01 -7.28
C VAL A 546 0.90 -37.53 -8.72
N LYS A 547 -0.20 -37.27 -9.42
CA LYS A 547 -0.38 -37.69 -10.82
C LYS A 547 -0.37 -36.47 -11.73
N LEU A 548 0.29 -36.59 -12.86
CA LEU A 548 0.18 -35.62 -13.95
C LEU A 548 -1.08 -35.93 -14.76
N LEU A 549 -1.76 -34.89 -15.24
CA LEU A 549 -2.72 -34.97 -16.32
C LEU A 549 -2.03 -34.55 -17.62
N GLU A 550 -2.50 -35.09 -18.75
CA GLU A 550 -1.99 -34.74 -20.08
C GLU A 550 -1.89 -33.21 -20.26
N PRO A 551 -0.74 -32.66 -20.69
CA PRO A 551 -0.59 -31.24 -20.95
C PRO A 551 -1.63 -30.74 -21.96
N VAL A 552 -2.23 -29.58 -21.70
CA VAL A 552 -3.21 -28.99 -22.61
C VAL A 552 -2.76 -27.64 -23.16
N PRO A 553 -2.95 -27.37 -24.47
CA PRO A 553 -2.76 -26.04 -25.01
C PRO A 553 -3.82 -25.08 -24.46
N VAL A 554 -3.53 -23.78 -24.45
CA VAL A 554 -4.44 -22.76 -23.90
C VAL A 554 -5.81 -22.80 -24.57
N SER A 555 -5.85 -23.02 -25.89
CA SER A 555 -7.05 -23.20 -26.71
C SER A 555 -7.99 -24.29 -26.21
N ALA A 556 -7.47 -25.40 -25.69
CA ALA A 556 -8.28 -26.51 -25.17
C ALA A 556 -8.97 -26.20 -23.83
N THR A 557 -8.60 -25.10 -23.17
CA THR A 557 -9.25 -24.67 -21.93
C THR A 557 -10.44 -23.73 -22.17
N GLY A 558 -10.47 -23.03 -23.31
CA GLY A 558 -11.53 -22.08 -23.69
C GLY A 558 -11.55 -20.80 -22.86
N CYS A 559 -10.44 -20.44 -22.21
CA CYS A 559 -10.32 -19.27 -21.34
C CYS A 559 -10.21 -17.94 -22.12
N ALA A 560 -10.69 -16.86 -21.52
CA ALA A 560 -10.40 -15.50 -21.95
C ALA A 560 -8.93 -15.15 -21.69
N PHE A 561 -8.31 -14.41 -22.60
CA PHE A 561 -6.92 -13.96 -22.51
C PHE A 561 -6.76 -12.56 -23.10
N ARG A 562 -5.68 -11.88 -22.71
CA ARG A 562 -5.39 -10.50 -23.11
C ARG A 562 -3.89 -10.23 -23.20
N ILE A 563 -3.51 -9.14 -23.87
CA ILE A 563 -2.19 -8.52 -23.69
C ILE A 563 -2.27 -7.58 -22.48
N ASN A 564 -1.34 -7.70 -21.54
CA ASN A 564 -1.24 -6.72 -20.45
C ASN A 564 -0.80 -5.34 -20.99
N GLU A 565 -1.52 -4.26 -20.66
CA GLU A 565 -1.23 -2.92 -21.22
C GLU A 565 0.14 -2.35 -20.80
N TYR A 566 0.76 -2.85 -19.71
CA TYR A 566 2.04 -2.37 -19.17
C TYR A 566 3.25 -3.22 -19.59
N THR A 567 3.17 -4.54 -19.44
CA THR A 567 4.28 -5.45 -19.81
C THR A 567 4.27 -5.78 -21.30
N HIS A 568 3.10 -5.80 -21.94
CA HIS A 568 2.80 -6.39 -23.24
C HIS A 568 3.05 -7.91 -23.34
N ASN A 569 3.07 -8.60 -22.20
CA ASN A 569 3.08 -10.07 -22.14
C ASN A 569 1.63 -10.58 -22.21
N LEU A 570 1.43 -11.84 -22.60
CA LEU A 570 0.11 -12.48 -22.57
C LEU A 570 -0.33 -12.82 -21.14
N GLN A 571 -1.61 -12.61 -20.85
CA GLN A 571 -2.26 -13.01 -19.60
C GLN A 571 -3.52 -13.85 -19.86
N ILE A 572 -3.75 -14.87 -19.04
CA ILE A 572 -4.94 -15.75 -19.09
C ILE A 572 -5.84 -15.55 -17.87
N ASN A 573 -7.16 -15.65 -18.05
CA ASN A 573 -8.13 -15.50 -16.98
C ASN A 573 -8.12 -16.72 -16.01
N THR A 574 -7.97 -16.47 -14.71
CA THR A 574 -7.95 -17.55 -13.70
C THR A 574 -9.31 -18.14 -13.37
N GLY A 575 -10.40 -17.36 -13.49
CA GLY A 575 -11.77 -17.82 -13.27
C GLY A 575 -12.21 -18.88 -14.29
N ASP A 576 -11.85 -18.67 -15.55
CA ASP A 576 -12.05 -19.64 -16.62
C ASP A 576 -11.20 -20.91 -16.43
N LEU A 577 -9.91 -20.75 -16.11
CA LEU A 577 -9.03 -21.90 -15.84
C LEU A 577 -9.51 -22.70 -14.63
N LEU A 578 -9.95 -22.06 -13.53
CA LEU A 578 -10.58 -22.75 -12.41
C LEU A 578 -11.88 -23.47 -12.80
N SER A 579 -12.64 -22.90 -13.74
CA SER A 579 -13.87 -23.51 -14.28
C SER A 579 -13.58 -24.70 -15.21
N TYR A 580 -12.47 -24.68 -15.93
CA TYR A 580 -11.93 -25.81 -16.70
C TYR A 580 -11.43 -26.92 -15.75
N LEU A 581 -10.59 -26.58 -14.77
CA LEU A 581 -10.07 -27.53 -13.77
C LEU A 581 -11.19 -28.19 -12.97
N LYS A 582 -12.27 -27.47 -12.66
CA LYS A 582 -13.49 -28.03 -12.03
C LYS A 582 -14.15 -29.14 -12.87
N LYS A 583 -14.13 -29.01 -14.20
CA LYS A 583 -14.67 -30.04 -15.13
C LYS A 583 -13.72 -31.24 -15.26
N LYS A 584 -12.42 -31.03 -15.06
CA LYS A 584 -11.37 -32.06 -15.20
C LYS A 584 -11.01 -32.79 -13.89
N LYS A 585 -11.33 -32.23 -12.71
CA LYS A 585 -10.98 -32.79 -11.40
C LYS A 585 -11.43 -34.26 -11.27
N PRO A 586 -10.50 -35.22 -11.14
CA PRO A 586 -10.84 -36.63 -10.96
C PRO A 586 -11.59 -36.91 -9.64
N LYS A 587 -12.36 -38.01 -9.58
CA LYS A 587 -13.19 -38.34 -8.41
C LYS A 587 -12.37 -38.73 -7.17
N ASP A 588 -11.13 -39.20 -7.37
CA ASP A 588 -10.13 -39.56 -6.37
C ASP A 588 -9.16 -38.40 -6.03
N ALA A 589 -9.36 -37.22 -6.61
CA ALA A 589 -8.55 -36.05 -6.34
C ALA A 589 -8.87 -35.47 -4.95
N PHE A 590 -7.86 -35.39 -4.09
CA PHE A 590 -7.84 -34.45 -2.96
C PHE A 590 -7.92 -33.03 -3.53
N CYS A 591 -6.93 -32.67 -4.37
CA CYS A 591 -6.92 -31.43 -5.14
C CYS A 591 -6.49 -31.63 -6.59
N ILE A 592 -6.82 -30.64 -7.43
CA ILE A 592 -6.25 -30.45 -8.76
C ILE A 592 -5.61 -29.07 -8.81
N VAL A 593 -4.39 -28.96 -9.33
CA VAL A 593 -3.65 -27.71 -9.47
C VAL A 593 -3.23 -27.52 -10.91
N GLY A 594 -3.61 -26.40 -11.49
CA GLY A 594 -3.10 -25.96 -12.78
C GLY A 594 -1.77 -25.23 -12.62
N ILE A 595 -0.84 -25.44 -13.54
CA ILE A 595 0.41 -24.68 -13.63
C ILE A 595 0.62 -24.16 -15.06
N THR A 596 1.17 -22.95 -15.19
CA THR A 596 1.50 -22.36 -16.50
C THR A 596 2.72 -21.43 -16.44
N MET A 597 3.39 -21.23 -17.59
CA MET A 597 4.42 -20.21 -17.80
C MET A 597 3.88 -18.90 -18.38
N ILE A 598 2.56 -18.78 -18.51
CA ILE A 598 1.87 -17.59 -19.00
C ILE A 598 1.31 -16.81 -17.80
N ASP A 599 1.32 -15.48 -17.87
CA ASP A 599 0.89 -14.63 -16.75
C ASP A 599 -0.64 -14.71 -16.53
N LEU A 600 -1.12 -14.31 -15.36
CA LEU A 600 -2.51 -14.57 -14.93
C LEU A 600 -3.23 -13.31 -14.45
N TYR A 601 -4.55 -13.23 -14.67
CA TYR A 601 -5.42 -12.18 -14.15
C TYR A 601 -6.80 -12.74 -13.73
N PRO A 602 -7.45 -12.21 -12.67
CA PRO A 602 -8.76 -12.69 -12.23
C PRO A 602 -9.93 -11.98 -12.92
N GLU A 603 -9.84 -10.66 -13.09
CA GLU A 603 -10.87 -9.77 -13.62
C GLU A 603 -10.21 -8.64 -14.42
N ASP A 604 -10.92 -8.01 -15.35
CA ASP A 604 -10.33 -7.01 -16.26
C ASP A 604 -9.71 -5.80 -15.55
N SER A 605 -10.27 -5.41 -14.40
CA SER A 605 -9.79 -4.34 -13.53
C SER A 605 -8.46 -4.62 -12.82
N TRP A 606 -8.08 -5.89 -12.65
CA TRP A 606 -6.87 -6.28 -11.93
C TRP A 606 -5.65 -6.32 -12.85
N ASN A 607 -4.47 -5.95 -12.34
CA ASN A 607 -3.24 -5.99 -13.12
C ASN A 607 -2.75 -7.42 -13.39
N PHE A 608 -2.65 -8.25 -12.35
CA PHE A 608 -2.26 -9.67 -12.41
C PHE A 608 -2.54 -10.37 -11.07
N VAL A 609 -2.37 -11.69 -11.03
CA VAL A 609 -2.16 -12.49 -9.82
C VAL A 609 -1.06 -13.54 -10.07
N PHE A 610 -0.33 -13.97 -9.04
CA PHE A 610 0.56 -15.15 -9.15
C PHE A 610 -0.24 -16.45 -9.29
N GLY A 611 -1.47 -16.47 -8.77
CA GLY A 611 -2.43 -17.55 -8.96
C GLY A 611 -3.77 -17.26 -8.32
N GLN A 612 -4.69 -18.23 -8.39
CA GLN A 612 -5.97 -18.18 -7.71
C GLN A 612 -6.41 -19.58 -7.27
N ALA A 613 -6.89 -19.73 -6.05
CA ALA A 613 -7.33 -21.01 -5.50
C ALA A 613 -8.75 -20.96 -4.92
N SER A 614 -9.48 -22.07 -5.08
CA SER A 614 -10.80 -22.30 -4.46
C SER A 614 -10.64 -23.40 -3.41
N LEU A 615 -10.07 -23.04 -2.25
CA LEU A 615 -9.60 -23.95 -1.20
C LEU A 615 -10.63 -25.02 -0.80
N THR A 616 -11.88 -24.60 -0.53
CA THR A 616 -13.02 -25.47 -0.16
C THR A 616 -13.47 -26.44 -1.25
N LYS A 617 -13.01 -26.25 -2.50
CA LYS A 617 -13.24 -27.17 -3.64
C LYS A 617 -11.99 -28.00 -3.95
N GLY A 618 -10.85 -27.69 -3.33
CA GLY A 618 -9.54 -28.28 -3.61
C GLY A 618 -9.12 -28.07 -5.05
N MET A 619 -9.02 -26.82 -5.50
CA MET A 619 -8.62 -26.46 -6.86
C MET A 619 -7.76 -25.19 -6.83
N GLY A 620 -6.74 -25.09 -7.68
CA GLY A 620 -5.95 -23.87 -7.85
C GLY A 620 -5.33 -23.76 -9.24
N ILE A 621 -4.91 -22.56 -9.64
CA ILE A 621 -4.17 -22.26 -10.87
C ILE A 621 -3.05 -21.27 -10.57
N PHE A 622 -1.81 -21.59 -10.97
CA PHE A 622 -0.61 -20.83 -10.60
C PHE A 622 0.25 -20.54 -11.83
N SER A 623 0.93 -19.38 -11.82
CA SER A 623 1.85 -18.96 -12.87
C SER A 623 3.26 -18.78 -12.34
N PHE A 624 4.23 -19.31 -13.07
CA PHE A 624 5.65 -19.07 -12.82
C PHE A 624 6.24 -18.08 -13.85
N ALA A 625 5.40 -17.41 -14.66
CA ALA A 625 5.84 -16.46 -15.68
C ALA A 625 6.70 -15.33 -15.10
N ARG A 626 6.28 -14.81 -13.93
CA ARG A 626 6.90 -13.70 -13.19
C ARG A 626 8.16 -14.10 -12.41
N TYR A 627 8.63 -15.33 -12.56
CA TYR A 627 9.84 -15.85 -11.93
C TYR A 627 11.04 -15.96 -12.89
N ASP A 628 10.89 -15.52 -14.15
CA ASP A 628 12.03 -15.10 -14.98
C ASP A 628 12.49 -13.71 -14.51
N ASP A 629 13.77 -13.58 -14.16
CA ASP A 629 14.39 -12.32 -13.73
C ASP A 629 14.30 -11.22 -14.81
N ASN A 630 14.07 -11.60 -16.08
CA ASN A 630 13.85 -10.70 -17.20
C ASN A 630 12.39 -10.27 -17.41
N PHE A 631 11.40 -10.80 -16.67
CA PHE A 631 9.96 -10.62 -17.00
C PHE A 631 9.52 -9.16 -17.17
N TYR A 632 10.09 -8.25 -16.37
CA TYR A 632 9.80 -6.80 -16.41
C TYR A 632 10.70 -6.01 -17.37
N SER A 633 11.69 -6.66 -17.99
CA SER A 633 12.66 -6.02 -18.90
C SER A 633 12.04 -5.61 -20.23
N ARG A 634 12.70 -4.66 -20.91
CA ARG A 634 12.46 -4.40 -22.34
C ARG A 634 12.98 -5.51 -23.24
N SER A 635 13.91 -6.33 -22.77
CA SER A 635 14.50 -7.48 -23.48
C SER A 635 13.73 -8.81 -23.30
N TYR A 636 12.61 -8.80 -22.57
CA TYR A 636 11.83 -10.03 -22.34
C TYR A 636 11.28 -10.60 -23.65
N LYS A 637 11.67 -11.83 -23.99
CA LYS A 637 11.32 -12.47 -25.28
C LYS A 637 9.80 -12.73 -25.47
N GLY A 638 9.01 -12.75 -24.39
CA GLY A 638 7.54 -12.87 -24.45
C GLY A 638 6.79 -11.57 -24.66
N ARG A 639 7.50 -10.43 -24.77
CA ARG A 639 6.91 -9.11 -24.97
C ARG A 639 6.40 -8.94 -26.40
N LEU A 640 5.07 -8.88 -26.57
CA LEU A 640 4.45 -8.71 -27.88
C LEU A 640 4.58 -7.26 -28.40
N GLN A 641 4.57 -7.10 -29.72
CA GLN A 641 4.67 -5.79 -30.35
C GLN A 641 3.45 -4.92 -30.08
N LYS A 642 3.70 -3.64 -29.75
CA LYS A 642 2.68 -2.66 -29.37
C LYS A 642 1.77 -2.35 -30.57
N GLY A 643 0.49 -2.68 -30.44
CA GLY A 643 -0.53 -2.41 -31.46
C GLY A 643 -1.06 -3.62 -32.23
N ARG A 644 -0.60 -4.86 -31.95
CA ARG A 644 -1.23 -6.08 -32.47
C ARG A 644 -2.70 -6.12 -32.03
N LYS A 645 -3.64 -5.82 -32.95
CA LYS A 645 -5.06 -6.12 -32.76
C LYS A 645 -5.23 -7.64 -32.65
N MET A 646 -6.10 -8.07 -31.75
CA MET A 646 -6.34 -9.49 -31.48
C MET A 646 -7.83 -9.79 -31.45
N SER A 647 -8.21 -10.95 -31.99
CA SER A 647 -9.52 -11.53 -31.72
C SER A 647 -9.48 -12.24 -30.36
N PRO A 648 -10.53 -12.12 -29.51
CA PRO A 648 -10.65 -12.89 -28.27
C PRO A 648 -10.66 -14.42 -28.45
N GLN A 649 -10.68 -14.92 -29.69
CA GLN A 649 -10.65 -16.34 -30.05
C GLN A 649 -9.38 -16.74 -30.83
N ASP A 650 -8.44 -15.80 -31.08
CA ASP A 650 -7.17 -16.08 -31.77
C ASP A 650 -6.14 -16.68 -30.81
N TYR A 651 -6.32 -17.97 -30.49
CA TYR A 651 -5.35 -18.71 -29.68
C TYR A 651 -4.01 -18.99 -30.39
N SER A 652 -3.86 -18.70 -31.69
CA SER A 652 -2.57 -18.87 -32.40
C SER A 652 -1.47 -17.96 -31.84
N VAL A 653 -1.84 -16.93 -31.08
CA VAL A 653 -0.90 -16.10 -30.32
C VAL A 653 -0.05 -16.89 -29.31
N PHE A 654 -0.51 -18.06 -28.86
CA PHE A 654 0.21 -18.93 -27.94
C PHE A 654 1.18 -19.88 -28.65
N ASP A 655 1.06 -20.05 -29.96
CA ASP A 655 1.91 -20.94 -30.75
C ASP A 655 3.33 -20.36 -30.84
N GLY A 656 4.29 -21.06 -30.25
CA GLY A 656 5.67 -20.56 -30.12
C GLY A 656 5.82 -19.36 -29.17
N TYR A 657 4.84 -19.06 -28.32
CA TYR A 657 4.97 -18.01 -27.31
C TYR A 657 6.12 -18.32 -26.34
N TYR A 658 6.89 -17.30 -25.98
CA TYR A 658 8.10 -17.48 -25.17
C TYR A 658 7.79 -18.03 -23.78
N THR A 659 8.47 -19.12 -23.46
CA THR A 659 8.62 -19.68 -22.11
C THR A 659 10.06 -19.46 -21.66
N PRO A 660 10.32 -19.09 -20.40
CA PRO A 660 11.69 -18.87 -19.94
C PRO A 660 12.46 -20.20 -19.86
N PRO A 661 13.80 -20.16 -19.97
CA PRO A 661 14.64 -21.34 -19.82
C PRO A 661 14.49 -21.91 -18.40
N ILE A 662 14.50 -23.23 -18.30
CA ILE A 662 14.39 -23.94 -17.03
C ILE A 662 15.72 -23.82 -16.27
N THR A 663 15.72 -23.01 -15.21
CA THR A 663 16.85 -22.84 -14.29
C THR A 663 16.56 -23.47 -12.93
N SER A 664 17.61 -23.73 -12.14
CA SER A 664 17.48 -24.16 -10.74
C SER A 664 16.70 -23.14 -9.90
N THR A 665 16.92 -21.85 -10.11
CA THR A 665 16.17 -20.76 -9.46
C THR A 665 14.67 -20.82 -9.80
N LEU A 666 14.33 -21.02 -11.08
CA LEU A 666 12.93 -21.14 -11.51
C LEU A 666 12.26 -22.39 -10.95
N LEU A 667 12.97 -23.52 -10.88
CA LEU A 667 12.48 -24.73 -10.22
C LEU A 667 12.24 -24.49 -8.72
N LEU A 668 13.20 -23.91 -8.00
CA LEU A 668 13.10 -23.60 -6.57
C LEU A 668 11.91 -22.67 -6.24
N ARG A 669 11.76 -21.56 -6.98
CA ARG A 669 10.62 -20.62 -6.84
C ARG A 669 9.27 -21.32 -7.07
N SER A 670 9.23 -22.25 -8.02
CA SER A 670 8.01 -22.97 -8.39
C SER A 670 7.66 -24.07 -7.38
N CYS A 671 8.67 -24.78 -6.84
CA CYS A 671 8.51 -25.70 -5.71
C CYS A 671 7.95 -24.98 -4.47
N LYS A 672 8.52 -23.83 -4.09
CA LYS A 672 8.00 -22.97 -3.00
C LYS A 672 6.53 -22.62 -3.23
N THR A 673 6.19 -22.14 -4.42
CA THR A 673 4.84 -21.67 -4.77
C THR A 673 3.82 -22.82 -4.74
N LEU A 674 4.16 -23.97 -5.34
CA LEU A 674 3.32 -25.17 -5.35
C LEU A 674 3.01 -25.65 -3.92
N THR A 675 4.01 -25.63 -3.04
CA THR A 675 3.87 -25.98 -1.61
C THR A 675 3.07 -24.96 -0.81
N HIS A 676 3.27 -23.66 -1.04
CA HIS A 676 2.52 -22.60 -0.38
C HIS A 676 1.00 -22.73 -0.66
N GLU A 677 0.66 -22.82 -1.94
CA GLU A 677 -0.72 -22.82 -2.42
C GLU A 677 -1.48 -24.12 -2.11
N ILE A 678 -0.82 -25.28 -2.22
CA ILE A 678 -1.42 -26.55 -1.76
C ILE A 678 -1.57 -26.53 -0.22
N GLY A 679 -0.65 -25.88 0.51
CA GLY A 679 -0.78 -25.65 1.95
C GLY A 679 -2.07 -24.91 2.35
N HIS A 680 -2.47 -23.89 1.58
CA HIS A 680 -3.77 -23.24 1.76
C HIS A 680 -4.95 -24.18 1.54
N ILE A 681 -4.87 -25.17 0.63
CA ILE A 681 -5.96 -26.13 0.40
C ILE A 681 -6.22 -26.99 1.65
N PHE A 682 -5.20 -27.29 2.46
CA PHE A 682 -5.39 -27.94 3.77
C PHE A 682 -6.06 -27.03 4.83
N GLY A 683 -6.14 -25.72 4.60
CA GLY A 683 -6.65 -24.72 5.54
C GLY A 683 -5.57 -24.02 6.38
N ILE A 684 -4.30 -24.17 6.00
CA ILE A 684 -3.18 -23.47 6.64
C ILE A 684 -3.15 -22.02 6.12
N GLN A 685 -3.27 -21.05 7.03
CA GLN A 685 -3.15 -19.61 6.71
C GLN A 685 -1.68 -19.16 6.72
N HIS A 686 -1.42 -17.90 6.35
CA HIS A 686 -0.07 -17.34 6.36
C HIS A 686 0.64 -17.52 7.69
N CYS A 687 1.89 -17.96 7.64
CA CYS A 687 2.73 -18.13 8.82
C CYS A 687 3.37 -16.80 9.23
N GLN A 688 3.28 -16.48 10.52
CA GLN A 688 4.00 -15.37 11.14
C GLN A 688 4.83 -15.80 12.35
N TRP A 689 4.83 -17.10 12.70
CA TRP A 689 5.48 -17.61 13.91
C TRP A 689 7.00 -17.68 13.81
N MET A 690 7.50 -18.13 12.66
CA MET A 690 8.92 -18.37 12.35
C MET A 690 9.09 -18.39 10.83
N GLN A 691 10.33 -18.42 10.34
CA GLN A 691 10.61 -18.64 8.92
C GLN A 691 9.94 -19.91 8.42
N CYS A 692 9.20 -19.81 7.31
CA CYS A 692 8.29 -20.85 6.84
C CYS A 692 7.88 -20.59 5.39
N VAL A 693 7.80 -21.64 4.56
CA VAL A 693 7.27 -21.57 3.18
C VAL A 693 5.84 -21.01 3.12
N MET A 694 5.06 -21.12 4.20
CA MET A 694 3.70 -20.55 4.32
C MET A 694 3.66 -19.05 4.67
N GLN A 695 4.78 -18.31 4.75
CA GLN A 695 4.72 -16.84 4.83
C GLN A 695 4.17 -16.26 3.51
N GLY A 696 3.23 -15.30 3.56
CA GLY A 696 2.70 -14.58 2.38
C GLY A 696 3.71 -13.56 1.83
N SER A 697 3.59 -13.12 0.57
CA SER A 697 4.56 -12.24 -0.12
C SER A 697 3.92 -11.12 -0.94
N ASN A 698 4.52 -9.94 -0.90
CA ASN A 698 4.26 -8.86 -1.85
C ASN A 698 5.18 -8.90 -3.08
N HIS A 699 6.44 -9.36 -2.92
CA HIS A 699 7.46 -9.27 -3.98
C HIS A 699 8.41 -10.47 -4.04
N LEU A 700 9.18 -10.57 -5.12
CA LEU A 700 9.93 -11.78 -5.49
C LEU A 700 11.09 -12.06 -4.53
N GLU A 701 11.84 -11.03 -4.17
CA GLU A 701 12.95 -11.09 -3.22
C GLU A 701 12.45 -11.52 -1.82
N GLU A 702 11.22 -11.18 -1.46
CA GLU A 702 10.58 -11.61 -0.23
C GLU A 702 10.30 -13.12 -0.20
N SER A 703 9.90 -13.68 -1.35
CA SER A 703 9.67 -15.11 -1.54
C SER A 703 10.99 -15.90 -1.65
N ASP A 704 11.99 -15.33 -2.34
CA ASP A 704 13.32 -15.94 -2.47
C ASP A 704 14.03 -16.09 -1.11
N ARG A 705 13.88 -15.14 -0.18
CA ARG A 705 14.45 -15.20 1.18
C ARG A 705 13.90 -16.33 2.08
N ARG A 706 12.78 -16.96 1.74
CA ARG A 706 12.11 -17.98 2.58
C ARG A 706 12.76 -19.37 2.49
N PRO A 707 12.65 -20.21 3.54
CA PRO A 707 12.95 -21.63 3.42
C PRO A 707 11.92 -22.36 2.54
N LEU A 708 12.23 -23.59 2.13
CA LEU A 708 11.24 -24.55 1.60
C LEU A 708 10.41 -25.21 2.71
N ASP A 709 10.90 -25.13 3.95
CA ASP A 709 10.37 -25.85 5.11
C ASP A 709 9.15 -25.21 5.76
N LEU A 710 8.41 -26.05 6.48
CA LEU A 710 7.37 -25.62 7.41
C LEU A 710 7.99 -25.43 8.81
N CYS A 711 7.72 -24.29 9.44
CA CYS A 711 8.00 -24.14 10.88
C CYS A 711 7.22 -25.18 11.72
N PRO A 712 7.62 -25.48 12.97
CA PRO A 712 7.02 -26.57 13.74
C PRO A 712 5.51 -26.47 13.91
N VAL A 713 4.97 -25.25 14.05
CA VAL A 713 3.52 -25.01 14.13
C VAL A 713 2.82 -25.45 12.84
N CYS A 714 3.35 -25.07 11.67
CA CYS A 714 2.76 -25.44 10.38
C CYS A 714 3.03 -26.90 9.99
N LEU A 715 4.17 -27.46 10.40
CA LEU A 715 4.46 -28.89 10.27
C LEU A 715 3.45 -29.73 11.08
N ARG A 716 3.15 -29.35 12.34
CA ARG A 716 2.11 -30.03 13.14
C ARG A 716 0.74 -29.94 12.48
N LYS A 717 0.36 -28.80 11.89
CA LYS A 717 -0.89 -28.63 11.14
C LYS A 717 -0.99 -29.61 9.96
N LEU A 718 0.04 -29.66 9.11
CA LEU A 718 0.05 -30.54 7.93
C LEU A 718 0.07 -32.02 8.34
N GLN A 719 0.92 -32.38 9.31
CA GLN A 719 1.00 -33.73 9.85
C GLN A 719 -0.36 -34.20 10.38
N THR A 720 -1.09 -33.34 11.11
CA THR A 720 -2.39 -33.69 11.68
C THR A 720 -3.47 -33.88 10.60
N ALA A 721 -3.33 -33.27 9.42
CA ALA A 721 -4.24 -33.48 8.31
C ALA A 721 -3.94 -34.73 7.47
N MET A 722 -2.68 -35.19 7.46
CA MET A 722 -2.20 -36.26 6.58
C MET A 722 -1.88 -37.58 7.30
N GLY A 723 -1.57 -37.55 8.59
CA GLY A 723 -1.28 -38.73 9.42
C GLY A 723 0.11 -39.36 9.26
N PHE A 724 1.03 -38.76 8.50
CA PHE A 724 2.41 -39.25 8.38
C PHE A 724 3.17 -39.16 9.72
N LYS A 725 4.18 -40.01 9.95
CA LYS A 725 5.11 -39.83 11.07
C LYS A 725 6.19 -38.83 10.68
N ILE A 726 6.52 -37.91 11.59
CA ILE A 726 7.55 -36.89 11.40
C ILE A 726 8.92 -37.55 11.39
N ALA A 727 9.15 -38.54 12.26
CA ALA A 727 10.40 -39.29 12.33
C ALA A 727 10.72 -40.04 11.02
N GLU A 728 9.70 -40.62 10.36
CA GLU A 728 9.86 -41.30 9.07
C GLU A 728 10.14 -40.32 7.94
N ARG A 729 9.41 -39.20 7.88
CA ARG A 729 9.58 -38.14 6.88
C ARG A 729 10.98 -37.50 6.91
N TYR A 730 11.51 -37.23 8.10
CA TYR A 730 12.80 -36.52 8.29
C TYR A 730 13.95 -37.43 8.72
N LYS A 731 13.78 -38.76 8.71
CA LYS A 731 14.76 -39.76 9.17
C LYS A 731 15.33 -39.46 10.56
N VAL A 732 14.49 -39.09 11.51
CA VAL A 732 14.90 -38.73 12.88
C VAL A 732 15.20 -40.00 13.68
N GLY A 733 16.42 -40.52 13.53
CA GLY A 733 16.99 -41.59 14.35
C GLY A 733 17.64 -41.07 15.64
N ASP A 734 18.07 -41.98 16.50
CA ASP A 734 18.69 -41.67 17.80
C ASP A 734 20.01 -40.91 17.67
N TYR A 735 19.93 -39.58 17.77
CA TYR A 735 21.06 -38.71 18.08
C TYR A 735 21.17 -38.54 19.60
N ASP A 736 21.94 -39.43 20.22
CA ASP A 736 22.46 -39.22 21.57
C ASP A 736 23.51 -38.10 21.58
N ARG A 737 23.64 -37.41 22.71
CA ARG A 737 24.30 -36.09 22.79
C ARG A 737 25.80 -36.12 23.12
N GLU A 738 26.45 -37.29 23.01
CA GLU A 738 27.80 -37.52 23.54
C GLU A 738 28.93 -37.55 22.51
N THR A 739 28.64 -37.61 21.20
CA THR A 739 29.68 -37.53 20.15
C THR A 739 29.76 -36.14 19.52
N SER A 740 30.88 -35.46 19.78
CA SER A 740 31.15 -34.09 19.32
C SER A 740 31.68 -34.05 17.87
N GLU A 741 30.80 -34.23 16.88
CA GLU A 741 31.13 -33.91 15.49
C GLU A 741 29.91 -33.32 14.75
N HIS A 742 30.11 -32.23 14.03
CA HIS A 742 29.03 -31.49 13.38
C HIS A 742 28.62 -32.16 12.06
N GLN A 743 27.54 -32.96 12.09
CA GLN A 743 26.75 -33.26 10.91
C GLN A 743 25.34 -32.69 11.09
N THR A 744 24.98 -31.72 10.25
CA THR A 744 23.68 -31.07 10.27
C THR A 744 22.59 -32.00 9.72
N VAL A 745 21.57 -32.27 10.54
CA VAL A 745 20.32 -32.89 10.07
C VAL A 745 19.61 -31.86 9.19
N HIS A 746 19.91 -31.89 7.89
CA HIS A 746 19.19 -31.09 6.90
C HIS A 746 17.81 -31.70 6.66
N PRO A 747 16.70 -30.98 6.93
CA PRO A 747 15.46 -31.26 6.24
C PRO A 747 15.67 -31.05 4.74
N MET A 748 14.87 -31.75 3.93
CA MET A 748 15.18 -32.08 2.52
C MET A 748 15.72 -30.92 1.67
N GLN A 749 16.98 -31.05 1.23
CA GLN A 749 17.54 -30.34 0.07
C GLN A 749 17.01 -30.95 -1.24
#